data_AF-A0A4R2I890-F1
#
_entry.id   AF-A0A4R2I890-F1
#
_cell.length_a   1.000
_cell.length_b   1.000
_cell.length_c   1.000
_cell.angle_alpha   90.00
_cell.angle_beta   90.00
_cell.angle_gamma   90.00
#
_symmetry.space_group_name_H-M   'P 1'
#
loop_
_entity.id
_entity.type
_entity.pdbx_description
1 polymer ?
#
loop_
_entity_poly.entity_id
_entity_poly.type
_entity_poly.pdbx_seq_one_letter_code
_entity_poly.pdbx_strand_id
1 'polypeptide(L)'
;MNYRFGRWRIAPQARELWHDGQLQPVARRVFECLAYLIEHRERAVGRDELVAALWGRVDVADVLVSQLIARTRRTIGDDAQSQRAIRTVPGFGYRWVMPLDEADAGAEVAAAPAVGAADTHAAPPPAAAGERPQSPSRRRRAGALASAALAVLVVAGAGAWWLATQRAPAPVAAAAAHDAVVLVLPFEVSAAREQGWLRLGAMDLVAERLRAAQLPVPASESVVAALHAHADADTVSGEQDAVDAFKPQLVVRGRVRQSSEGWQVELEALDDRGTSHRVSATRAQPTEAARQASGMLLAALGHRGPADEEGGADPLDDRLQRVQAAILGNEYGLARELLEQASPAEQGDPRLRYNAAKVEFNLGHLDQADAILRALLADPATLPFELRTNVLVSRGMLAMRRGDCAAAEPWYDAAVRIAEPDGKPLAQGNALAGRGLARACLRRFDDASNDLGLARARMAAAGDALGLARVDNYLGLLDADRRRLADALVDFRAAATTFERFGVVDAQRAVLNGQLEVQADLLQHADALATSERLWALRAQVADPGQRLALAANRARALIDVGRLQAAAQVLAATADDLAAATQSGYGHYVHAQSARLAELLGDRERAIAEARLALAAWPKQPDEPLRERTVWLLVRAGADEPAGSAIEDTSPYAALVLATRGRARNDAATATRQYERALAAAEQGGVPATVADAAIAYAGWLLEHGDTRRAAEVGGRVARWADRDFACAELQVALYQALGREDLRVDALRQADALAGERQVSAALRDAAVSPVRS
;
A
#
# COMPACT_ATOMS: atom_id res chain seq x y z
N MET A 1 17.60 -2.67 39.30
CA MET A 1 18.97 -2.77 38.74
C MET A 1 19.01 -1.89 37.50
N ASN A 2 19.96 -0.95 37.45
CA ASN A 2 20.09 0.00 36.34
C ASN A 2 21.32 -0.37 35.51
N TYR A 3 21.32 0.00 34.23
CA TYR A 3 22.46 -0.22 33.34
C TYR A 3 22.90 1.09 32.71
N ARG A 4 24.21 1.33 32.66
CA ARG A 4 24.84 2.49 32.03
C ARG A 4 25.69 2.05 30.86
N PHE A 5 25.65 2.79 29.76
CA PHE A 5 26.44 2.50 28.56
C PHE A 5 26.80 3.81 27.85
N GLY A 6 28.06 4.23 27.99
CA GLY A 6 28.53 5.52 27.48
C GLY A 6 27.78 6.69 28.13
N ARG A 7 26.99 7.43 27.34
CA ARG A 7 26.18 8.57 27.80
C ARG A 7 24.77 8.20 28.25
N TRP A 8 24.38 6.94 28.09
CA TRP A 8 23.03 6.44 28.37
C TRP A 8 22.92 5.77 29.73
N ARG A 9 21.77 5.92 30.38
CA ARG A 9 21.34 5.12 31.54
C ARG A 9 19.93 4.59 31.30
N ILE A 10 19.74 3.28 31.34
CA ILE A 10 18.42 2.64 31.32
C ILE A 10 18.07 2.11 32.72
N ALA A 11 16.83 2.32 33.13
CA ALA A 11 16.27 1.82 34.38
C ALA A 11 15.03 0.96 34.07
N PRO A 12 15.20 -0.36 33.77
CA PRO A 12 14.11 -1.25 33.36
C PRO A 12 12.89 -1.23 34.29
N GLN A 13 13.12 -1.20 35.60
CA GLN A 13 12.08 -1.18 36.63
C GLN A 13 11.26 0.14 36.66
N ALA A 14 11.91 1.28 36.38
CA ALA A 14 11.23 2.59 36.28
C ALA A 14 10.65 2.85 34.87
N ARG A 15 11.02 2.02 33.88
CA ARG A 15 10.73 2.18 32.44
C ARG A 15 11.33 3.45 31.82
N GLU A 16 12.43 3.94 32.39
CA GLU A 16 13.08 5.20 31.96
C GLU A 16 14.38 4.95 31.16
N LEU A 17 14.57 5.71 30.09
CA LEU A 17 15.86 5.85 29.40
C LEU A 17 16.34 7.30 29.53
N TRP A 18 17.61 7.49 29.88
CA TRP A 18 18.24 8.79 30.07
C TRP A 18 19.48 8.93 29.17
N HIS A 19 19.73 10.13 28.67
CA HIS A 19 20.95 10.50 27.92
C HIS A 19 21.52 11.81 28.48
N ASP A 20 22.83 11.84 28.81
CA ASP A 20 23.51 13.00 29.39
C ASP A 20 22.75 13.67 30.57
N GLY A 21 22.03 12.86 31.36
CA GLY A 21 21.25 13.31 32.51
C GLY A 21 19.82 13.80 32.19
N GLN A 22 19.37 13.75 30.94
CA GLN A 22 17.99 14.08 30.53
C GLN A 22 17.17 12.83 30.21
N LEU A 23 15.94 12.74 30.74
CA LEU A 23 14.98 11.68 30.43
C LEU A 23 14.54 11.77 28.95
N GLN A 24 14.60 10.64 28.25
CA GLN A 24 14.29 10.54 26.82
C GLN A 24 12.94 9.83 26.61
N PRO A 25 12.02 10.39 25.79
CA PRO A 25 10.77 9.73 25.46
C PRO A 25 11.03 8.56 24.48
N VAL A 26 10.73 7.33 24.92
CA VAL A 26 10.96 6.11 24.12
C VAL A 26 9.66 5.33 23.95
N ALA A 27 9.36 4.94 22.71
CA ALA A 27 8.20 4.09 22.42
C ALA A 27 8.30 2.74 23.13
N ARG A 28 7.21 2.30 23.79
CA ARG A 28 7.14 1.10 24.65
C ARG A 28 7.97 -0.10 24.15
N ARG A 29 7.75 -0.55 22.91
CA ARG A 29 8.43 -1.72 22.33
C ARG A 29 9.93 -1.51 22.12
N VAL A 30 10.36 -0.28 21.84
CA VAL A 30 11.78 0.07 21.69
C VAL A 30 12.49 0.01 23.05
N PHE A 31 11.84 0.50 24.10
CA PHE A 31 12.34 0.36 25.47
C PHE A 31 12.47 -1.10 25.89
N GLU A 32 11.42 -1.90 25.66
CA GLU A 32 11.39 -3.33 25.99
C GLU A 32 12.47 -4.11 25.19
N CYS A 33 12.70 -3.74 23.93
CA CYS A 33 13.79 -4.29 23.10
C CYS A 33 15.19 -3.92 23.62
N LEU A 34 15.43 -2.66 24.02
CA LEU A 34 16.69 -2.24 24.64
C LEU A 34 16.96 -3.03 25.93
N ALA A 35 15.98 -3.07 26.83
CA ALA A 35 16.11 -3.79 28.10
C ALA A 35 16.44 -5.27 27.89
N TYR A 36 15.68 -5.97 27.03
CA TYR A 36 15.87 -7.40 26.79
C TYR A 36 17.23 -7.75 26.17
N LEU A 37 17.73 -6.93 25.23
CA LEU A 37 19.05 -7.14 24.63
C LEU A 37 20.20 -6.84 25.61
N ILE A 38 20.02 -5.86 26.51
CA ILE A 38 21.00 -5.52 27.56
C ILE A 38 21.02 -6.58 28.66
N GLU A 39 19.86 -7.11 29.05
CA GLU A 39 19.71 -8.18 30.04
C GLU A 39 20.25 -9.54 29.56
N HIS A 40 20.38 -9.74 28.24
CA HIS A 40 20.93 -10.96 27.61
C HIS A 40 22.24 -10.74 26.81
N ARG A 41 22.98 -9.68 27.11
CA ARG A 41 24.22 -9.22 26.42
C ARG A 41 25.34 -10.27 26.32
N GLU A 42 25.37 -11.23 27.24
CA GLU A 42 26.35 -12.32 27.28
C GLU A 42 26.24 -13.29 26.09
N ARG A 43 25.10 -13.30 25.40
CA ARG A 43 24.79 -14.18 24.27
C ARG A 43 24.16 -13.41 23.10
N ALA A 44 23.78 -14.13 22.05
CA ALA A 44 22.83 -13.62 21.07
C ALA A 44 21.40 -14.03 21.47
N VAL A 45 20.44 -13.19 21.13
CA VAL A 45 19.00 -13.43 21.25
C VAL A 45 18.48 -13.80 19.86
N GLY A 46 17.72 -14.90 19.77
CA GLY A 46 17.13 -15.36 18.51
C GLY A 46 16.00 -14.44 18.02
N ARG A 47 15.64 -14.49 16.72
CA ARG A 47 14.48 -13.73 16.20
C ARG A 47 13.19 -14.12 16.92
N ASP A 48 12.86 -15.40 16.91
CA ASP A 48 11.63 -15.95 17.49
C ASP A 48 11.59 -15.75 19.02
N GLU A 49 12.75 -15.74 19.65
CA GLU A 49 12.92 -15.43 21.07
C GLU A 49 12.60 -13.97 21.38
N LEU A 50 13.12 -13.03 20.58
CA LEU A 50 12.80 -11.60 20.70
C LEU A 50 11.33 -11.32 20.36
N VAL A 51 10.73 -12.10 19.45
CA VAL A 51 9.29 -12.07 19.16
C VAL A 51 8.48 -12.54 20.37
N ALA A 52 8.81 -13.70 20.95
CA ALA A 52 8.12 -14.22 22.13
C ALA A 52 8.26 -13.29 23.34
N ALA A 53 9.45 -12.73 23.57
CA ALA A 53 9.71 -11.82 24.69
C ALA A 53 8.92 -10.50 24.60
N LEU A 54 8.80 -9.92 23.40
CA LEU A 54 8.20 -8.60 23.22
C LEU A 54 6.73 -8.63 22.74
N TRP A 55 6.25 -9.74 22.16
CA TRP A 55 4.85 -9.90 21.69
C TRP A 55 4.11 -11.09 22.33
N GLY A 56 4.75 -11.89 23.18
CA GLY A 56 4.13 -13.03 23.86
C GLY A 56 4.06 -14.27 22.97
N ARG A 57 3.05 -14.33 22.09
CA ARG A 57 2.83 -15.42 21.11
C ARG A 57 2.01 -14.90 19.91
N VAL A 58 2.65 -14.13 19.03
CA VAL A 58 2.04 -13.62 17.79
C VAL A 58 3.02 -13.88 16.64
N ASP A 59 2.50 -14.28 15.48
CA ASP A 59 3.28 -14.41 14.24
C ASP A 59 3.64 -13.03 13.69
N VAL A 60 4.72 -12.45 14.23
CA VAL A 60 5.22 -11.13 13.86
C VAL A 60 6.12 -11.25 12.65
N ALA A 61 5.69 -10.68 11.52
CA ALA A 61 6.49 -10.66 10.29
C ALA A 61 7.90 -10.09 10.52
N ASP A 62 8.90 -10.74 9.92
CA ASP A 62 10.34 -10.43 10.05
C ASP A 62 10.70 -8.94 9.81
N VAL A 63 9.90 -8.27 8.96
CA VAL A 63 10.00 -6.83 8.68
C VAL A 63 9.77 -6.01 9.95
N LEU A 64 8.80 -6.36 10.80
CA LEU A 64 8.50 -5.64 12.04
C LEU A 64 9.60 -5.81 13.10
N VAL A 65 10.21 -7.00 13.19
CA VAL A 65 11.38 -7.25 14.05
C VAL A 65 12.57 -6.42 13.57
N SER A 66 12.81 -6.41 12.26
CA SER A 66 13.89 -5.64 11.62
C SER A 66 13.69 -4.13 11.79
N GLN A 67 12.47 -3.63 11.60
CA GLN A 67 12.10 -2.23 11.87
C GLN A 67 12.23 -1.88 13.35
N LEU A 68 11.86 -2.78 14.27
CA LEU A 68 12.02 -2.54 15.71
C LEU A 68 13.50 -2.39 16.06
N ILE A 69 14.37 -3.28 15.58
CA ILE A 69 15.82 -3.16 15.78
C ILE A 69 16.38 -1.87 15.13
N ALA A 70 15.91 -1.47 13.95
CA ALA A 70 16.32 -0.22 13.31
C ALA A 70 15.84 1.05 14.05
N ARG A 71 14.70 0.99 14.75
CA ARG A 71 14.26 2.05 15.70
C ARG A 71 15.12 2.01 16.97
N THR A 72 15.34 0.82 17.52
CA THR A 72 16.13 0.55 18.75
C THR A 72 17.57 1.06 18.63
N ARG A 73 18.25 0.79 17.52
CA ARG A 73 19.59 1.34 17.23
C ARG A 73 19.57 2.88 17.20
N ARG A 74 18.67 3.48 16.40
CA ARG A 74 18.58 4.94 16.26
C ARG A 74 18.32 5.65 17.59
N THR A 75 17.48 5.09 18.46
CA THR A 75 17.19 5.65 19.79
C THR A 75 18.44 5.84 20.64
N ILE A 76 19.50 5.02 20.48
CA ILE A 76 20.75 5.11 21.24
C ILE A 76 21.93 5.68 20.44
N GLY A 77 21.69 6.19 19.23
CA GLY A 77 22.74 6.72 18.34
C GLY A 77 23.55 5.65 17.59
N ASP A 78 23.04 4.41 17.53
CA ASP A 78 23.60 3.32 16.73
C ASP A 78 22.92 3.23 15.34
N ASP A 79 23.57 2.56 14.40
CA ASP A 79 23.09 2.42 13.02
C ASP A 79 23.40 1.02 12.42
N ALA A 80 22.80 0.71 11.27
CA ALA A 80 22.87 -0.62 10.67
C ALA A 80 24.23 -0.95 10.01
N GLN A 81 25.09 0.04 9.76
CA GLN A 81 26.42 -0.15 9.19
C GLN A 81 27.50 -0.22 10.27
N SER A 82 27.45 0.66 11.27
CA SER A 82 28.45 0.69 12.35
C SER A 82 28.18 -0.30 13.48
N GLN A 83 26.90 -0.63 13.78
CA GLN A 83 26.46 -1.66 14.73
C GLN A 83 27.22 -1.66 16.07
N ARG A 84 27.45 -0.46 16.61
CA ARG A 84 28.28 -0.20 17.80
C ARG A 84 27.61 -0.61 19.12
N ALA A 85 26.30 -0.78 19.15
CA ALA A 85 25.56 -1.21 20.33
C ALA A 85 24.79 -2.51 20.11
N ILE A 86 24.10 -2.65 18.97
CA ILE A 86 23.33 -3.86 18.63
C ILE A 86 23.92 -4.45 17.35
N ARG A 87 24.56 -5.60 17.45
CA ARG A 87 25.11 -6.36 16.32
C ARG A 87 24.11 -7.36 15.78
N THR A 88 23.94 -7.40 14.45
CA THR A 88 23.20 -8.46 13.76
C THR A 88 24.04 -9.73 13.73
N VAL A 89 23.46 -10.87 14.08
CA VAL A 89 24.03 -12.20 13.89
C VAL A 89 23.31 -12.85 12.70
N PRO A 90 23.96 -12.95 11.51
CA PRO A 90 23.32 -13.46 10.31
C PRO A 90 22.72 -14.86 10.52
N GLY A 91 21.48 -15.06 10.04
CA GLY A 91 20.76 -16.33 10.17
C GLY A 91 20.28 -16.69 11.59
N PHE A 92 20.47 -15.82 12.59
CA PHE A 92 20.07 -16.12 13.99
C PHE A 92 19.27 -15.01 14.67
N GLY A 93 19.75 -13.77 14.68
CA GLY A 93 19.14 -12.71 15.47
C GLY A 93 20.08 -11.55 15.80
N TYR A 94 20.09 -11.12 17.06
CA TYR A 94 20.73 -9.86 17.49
C TYR A 94 21.48 -10.03 18.81
N ARG A 95 22.52 -9.22 19.01
CA ARG A 95 23.33 -9.23 20.24
C ARG A 95 23.70 -7.82 20.67
N TRP A 96 23.59 -7.54 21.96
CA TRP A 96 24.20 -6.34 22.56
C TRP A 96 25.73 -6.47 22.63
N VAL A 97 26.46 -5.45 22.18
CA VAL A 97 27.93 -5.45 22.07
C VAL A 97 28.62 -4.22 22.66
N MET A 98 27.88 -3.20 23.09
CA MET A 98 28.47 -2.05 23.80
C MET A 98 28.81 -2.44 25.24
N PRO A 99 29.98 -2.05 25.79
CA PRO A 99 30.28 -2.21 27.20
C PRO A 99 29.20 -1.56 28.09
N LEU A 100 28.93 -2.18 29.24
CA LEU A 100 28.20 -1.53 30.33
C LEU A 100 29.20 -1.08 31.38
N ASP A 101 28.95 0.06 32.03
CA ASP A 101 29.72 0.47 33.20
C ASP A 101 29.29 -0.38 34.41
N GLU A 102 30.24 -1.04 35.09
CA GLU A 102 29.93 -1.99 36.18
C GLU A 102 29.44 -1.29 37.48
N ALA A 103 29.54 0.04 37.54
CA ALA A 103 29.11 0.88 38.66
C ALA A 103 27.59 1.18 38.63
N ASP A 104 26.78 0.16 38.94
CA ASP A 104 25.44 0.24 39.57
C ASP A 104 24.83 -1.17 39.84
N ALA A 105 25.61 -2.24 39.72
CA ALA A 105 25.19 -3.63 39.96
C ALA A 105 25.03 -4.00 41.46
N GLY A 106 24.57 -3.07 42.31
CA GLY A 106 24.40 -3.32 43.74
C GLY A 106 24.30 -2.06 44.62
N ALA A 107 23.24 -1.27 44.45
CA ALA A 107 22.85 -0.24 45.42
C ALA A 107 21.31 -0.17 45.54
N GLU A 108 20.82 -0.05 46.77
CA GLU A 108 19.39 -0.07 47.13
C GLU A 108 18.89 1.34 47.51
N VAL A 109 17.58 1.57 47.45
CA VAL A 109 16.99 2.91 47.70
C VAL A 109 16.86 3.18 49.20
N ALA A 110 17.63 4.14 49.71
CA ALA A 110 17.39 4.76 51.02
C ALA A 110 17.83 6.24 51.01
N ALA A 111 17.11 7.08 51.75
CA ALA A 111 17.42 8.51 51.92
C ALA A 111 18.22 8.78 53.21
N ALA A 112 18.90 9.92 53.25
CA ALA A 112 19.65 10.43 54.40
C ALA A 112 18.76 11.24 55.37
N PRO A 113 19.27 11.84 56.49
CA PRO A 113 20.58 11.70 57.14
C PRO A 113 20.52 11.46 58.68
N ALA A 114 21.63 11.06 59.31
CA ALA A 114 21.83 11.19 60.76
C ALA A 114 23.32 11.32 61.15
N VAL A 115 23.59 11.98 62.30
CA VAL A 115 24.91 12.35 62.82
C VAL A 115 25.61 11.19 63.54
N GLY A 116 26.93 11.04 63.38
CA GLY A 116 27.80 10.16 64.17
C GLY A 116 29.27 10.32 63.79
N ALA A 117 30.21 10.19 64.74
CA ALA A 117 31.63 10.49 64.54
C ALA A 117 32.57 9.45 65.22
N ALA A 118 33.87 9.58 64.91
CA ALA A 118 35.04 8.85 65.44
C ALA A 118 35.33 7.43 64.89
N ASP A 119 36.51 7.31 64.26
CA ASP A 119 37.63 6.41 64.56
C ASP A 119 37.35 4.91 64.86
N THR A 120 38.13 3.93 64.37
CA THR A 120 39.62 3.95 64.41
C THR A 120 40.29 3.05 63.35
N HIS A 121 41.49 3.48 62.98
CA HIS A 121 42.57 2.86 62.20
C HIS A 121 42.92 1.38 62.47
N ALA A 122 43.21 0.59 61.41
CA ALA A 122 44.26 -0.45 61.35
C ALA A 122 44.47 -0.98 59.91
N ALA A 123 45.65 -1.51 59.57
CA ALA A 123 46.11 -1.84 58.20
C ALA A 123 46.88 -3.22 58.13
N PRO A 124 47.33 -3.72 56.95
CA PRO A 124 47.57 -5.16 56.64
C PRO A 124 49.10 -5.49 56.48
N PRO A 125 49.61 -6.47 55.67
CA PRO A 125 49.05 -7.66 54.99
C PRO A 125 49.71 -8.97 55.55
N PRO A 126 50.55 -9.86 54.91
CA PRO A 126 51.10 -10.02 53.53
C PRO A 126 50.53 -11.27 52.78
N ALA A 127 51.27 -11.85 51.80
CA ALA A 127 50.86 -13.04 51.01
C ALA A 127 52.04 -13.92 50.52
N ALA A 128 51.77 -15.21 50.25
CA ALA A 128 52.53 -16.17 49.41
C ALA A 128 51.65 -17.44 49.20
N ALA A 129 51.47 -18.13 48.06
CA ALA A 129 52.30 -18.49 46.89
C ALA A 129 53.05 -19.83 47.04
N GLY A 130 52.72 -20.85 46.22
CA GLY A 130 53.49 -22.12 46.15
C GLY A 130 52.76 -23.37 45.65
N GLU A 131 53.23 -23.89 44.50
CA GLU A 131 52.94 -25.16 43.82
C GLU A 131 53.23 -26.46 44.68
N ARG A 132 52.97 -27.74 44.32
CA ARG A 132 52.71 -28.47 43.04
C ARG A 132 51.98 -29.87 43.27
N PRO A 133 52.05 -30.98 42.46
CA PRO A 133 50.83 -31.70 42.01
C PRO A 133 50.78 -33.25 42.27
N GLN A 134 49.80 -33.98 41.68
CA GLN A 134 49.99 -35.18 40.77
C GLN A 134 48.80 -36.18 40.64
N SER A 135 48.18 -36.23 39.44
CA SER A 135 47.91 -37.48 38.66
C SER A 135 46.85 -38.54 39.17
N PRO A 136 46.43 -39.57 38.38
CA PRO A 136 44.98 -39.78 38.18
C PRO A 136 44.37 -41.22 38.16
N SER A 137 43.03 -41.28 38.00
CA SER A 137 42.23 -42.23 37.16
C SER A 137 41.14 -43.13 37.83
N ARG A 138 40.30 -43.73 36.96
CA ARG A 138 39.37 -44.87 37.18
C ARG A 138 38.16 -44.74 38.15
N ARG A 139 37.32 -43.68 38.04
CA ARG A 139 35.91 -43.70 38.57
C ARG A 139 34.80 -43.17 37.64
N ARG A 140 34.97 -43.20 36.31
CA ARG A 140 33.93 -42.79 35.32
C ARG A 140 33.36 -43.96 34.47
N ARG A 141 32.54 -44.83 35.07
CA ARG A 141 31.63 -45.75 34.32
C ARG A 141 30.26 -45.99 34.95
N ALA A 142 30.12 -45.95 36.29
CA ALA A 142 28.83 -46.23 36.95
C ALA A 142 27.74 -45.15 36.72
N GLY A 143 28.12 -43.86 36.66
CA GLY A 143 27.14 -42.75 36.58
C GLY A 143 26.39 -42.61 35.25
N ALA A 144 26.89 -43.22 34.16
CA ALA A 144 26.33 -43.01 32.81
C ALA A 144 24.98 -43.71 32.57
N LEU A 145 24.71 -44.81 33.27
CA LEU A 145 23.47 -45.58 33.10
C LEU A 145 22.27 -44.91 33.79
N ALA A 146 22.48 -44.28 34.95
CA ALA A 146 21.45 -43.53 35.66
C ALA A 146 20.98 -42.30 34.85
N SER A 147 21.92 -41.57 34.23
CA SER A 147 21.60 -40.45 33.34
C SER A 147 20.84 -40.87 32.07
N ALA A 148 21.14 -42.06 31.52
CA ALA A 148 20.43 -42.57 30.35
C ALA A 148 18.97 -42.92 30.66
N ALA A 149 18.71 -43.59 31.79
CA ALA A 149 17.34 -43.90 32.22
C ALA A 149 16.51 -42.62 32.48
N LEU A 150 17.10 -41.62 33.14
CA LEU A 150 16.45 -40.33 33.37
C LEU A 150 16.19 -39.57 32.07
N ALA A 151 17.13 -39.58 31.11
CA ALA A 151 16.95 -38.97 29.80
C ALA A 151 15.81 -39.63 29.00
N VAL A 152 15.69 -40.96 29.02
CA VAL A 152 14.58 -41.67 28.37
C VAL A 152 13.24 -41.34 29.03
N LEU A 153 13.18 -41.24 30.37
CA LEU A 153 11.95 -40.81 31.07
C LEU A 153 11.59 -39.35 30.77
N VAL A 154 12.57 -38.45 30.67
CA VAL A 154 12.33 -37.05 30.28
C VAL A 154 11.88 -36.93 28.82
N VAL A 155 12.45 -37.70 27.90
CA VAL A 155 12.03 -37.72 26.48
C VAL A 155 10.66 -38.38 26.31
N ALA A 156 10.36 -39.46 27.05
CA ALA A 156 9.02 -40.06 27.05
C ALA A 156 7.97 -39.14 27.68
N GLY A 157 8.31 -38.44 28.77
CA GLY A 157 7.46 -37.44 29.40
C GLY A 157 7.22 -36.22 28.51
N ALA A 158 8.27 -35.69 27.87
CA ALA A 158 8.16 -34.60 26.91
C ALA A 158 7.39 -35.00 25.64
N GLY A 159 7.57 -36.24 25.15
CA GLY A 159 6.80 -36.79 24.03
C GLY A 159 5.32 -36.99 24.38
N ALA A 160 5.01 -37.56 25.55
CA ALA A 160 3.63 -37.69 26.03
C ALA A 160 2.98 -36.32 26.27
N TRP A 161 3.72 -35.35 26.81
CA TRP A 161 3.27 -33.97 26.97
C TRP A 161 3.05 -33.28 25.62
N TRP A 162 3.94 -33.47 24.65
CA TRP A 162 3.80 -32.96 23.28
C TRP A 162 2.60 -33.56 22.56
N LEU A 163 2.36 -34.88 22.65
CA LEU A 163 1.12 -35.48 22.12
C LEU A 163 -0.13 -35.03 22.89
N ALA A 164 -0.02 -34.67 24.17
CA ALA A 164 -1.12 -34.10 24.95
C ALA A 164 -1.41 -32.63 24.61
N THR A 165 -0.40 -31.83 24.21
CA THR A 165 -0.59 -30.45 23.72
C THR A 165 -0.89 -30.37 22.22
N GLN A 166 -0.57 -31.40 21.45
CA GLN A 166 -1.03 -31.60 20.06
C GLN A 166 -2.50 -32.05 19.97
N ARG A 167 -3.10 -32.53 21.07
CA ARG A 167 -4.57 -32.60 21.16
C ARG A 167 -5.09 -31.17 21.28
N ALA A 168 -5.67 -30.67 20.19
CA ALA A 168 -6.27 -29.34 20.13
C ALA A 168 -7.16 -29.11 21.37
N PRO A 169 -6.95 -28.02 22.13
CA PRO A 169 -7.86 -27.68 23.22
C PRO A 169 -9.25 -27.48 22.61
N ALA A 170 -10.24 -28.21 23.12
CA ALA A 170 -11.63 -27.99 22.74
C ALA A 170 -11.95 -26.50 22.93
N PRO A 171 -12.58 -25.82 21.94
CA PRO A 171 -12.58 -24.36 21.88
C PRO A 171 -13.26 -23.77 23.11
N VAL A 172 -12.44 -23.20 24.01
CA VAL A 172 -12.92 -22.45 25.17
C VAL A 172 -13.50 -21.15 24.64
N ALA A 173 -14.82 -21.10 24.54
CA ALA A 173 -15.55 -19.98 23.95
C ALA A 173 -15.34 -18.70 24.77
N ALA A 174 -14.46 -17.82 24.29
CA ALA A 174 -14.15 -16.54 24.90
C ALA A 174 -14.00 -15.44 23.83
N ALA A 175 -14.88 -14.42 23.93
CA ALA A 175 -14.76 -13.13 23.25
C ALA A 175 -14.81 -13.09 21.69
N ALA A 176 -15.68 -13.86 21.06
CA ALA A 176 -16.04 -13.70 19.63
C ALA A 176 -16.93 -12.45 19.38
N ALA A 177 -16.46 -11.26 19.77
CA ALA A 177 -17.32 -10.08 19.98
C ALA A 177 -16.88 -8.78 19.27
N HIS A 178 -15.86 -8.81 18.41
CA HIS A 178 -15.37 -7.60 17.70
C HIS A 178 -15.30 -7.73 16.17
N ASP A 179 -15.43 -8.93 15.61
CA ASP A 179 -15.54 -9.15 14.15
C ASP A 179 -16.99 -9.00 13.63
N ALA A 180 -17.88 -8.47 14.48
CA ALA A 180 -19.35 -8.38 14.46
C ALA A 180 -20.07 -7.71 13.26
N VAL A 181 -19.57 -7.78 12.02
CA VAL A 181 -20.09 -7.01 10.86
C VAL A 181 -21.61 -7.13 10.70
N VAL A 182 -22.28 -5.97 10.75
CA VAL A 182 -23.74 -5.85 10.57
C VAL A 182 -24.05 -5.20 9.22
N LEU A 183 -24.64 -5.96 8.29
CA LEU A 183 -25.02 -5.48 6.96
C LEU A 183 -26.46 -4.95 6.97
N VAL A 184 -26.67 -3.68 6.63
CA VAL A 184 -28.01 -3.10 6.42
C VAL A 184 -28.29 -3.03 4.92
N LEU A 185 -29.37 -3.67 4.47
CA LEU A 185 -29.73 -3.79 3.05
C LEU A 185 -30.73 -2.71 2.61
N PRO A 186 -30.84 -2.40 1.30
CA PRO A 186 -31.80 -1.45 0.76
C PRO A 186 -33.24 -1.90 1.03
N PHE A 187 -34.10 -0.96 1.41
CA PHE A 187 -35.44 -1.32 1.84
C PHE A 187 -36.35 -1.67 0.67
N GLU A 188 -37.19 -2.69 0.85
CA GLU A 188 -38.34 -2.95 0.00
C GLU A 188 -39.40 -1.86 0.24
N VAL A 189 -39.79 -1.14 -0.81
CA VAL A 189 -40.76 -0.04 -0.73
C VAL A 189 -42.03 -0.43 -1.47
N SER A 190 -43.11 -0.69 -0.74
CA SER A 190 -44.43 -1.03 -1.31
C SER A 190 -45.23 0.24 -1.67
N ALA A 191 -44.64 1.14 -2.47
CA ALA A 191 -45.16 2.49 -2.69
C ALA A 191 -44.88 3.04 -4.11
N ALA A 192 -45.27 4.28 -4.40
CA ALA A 192 -45.24 4.86 -5.75
C ALA A 192 -43.81 5.19 -6.24
N ARG A 193 -43.61 5.29 -7.57
CA ARG A 193 -42.29 5.53 -8.18
C ARG A 193 -41.59 6.80 -7.69
N GLU A 194 -42.34 7.83 -7.36
CA GLU A 194 -41.87 9.10 -6.77
C GLU A 194 -41.21 8.94 -5.38
N GLN A 195 -41.46 7.81 -4.72
CA GLN A 195 -40.99 7.51 -3.36
C GLN A 195 -39.79 6.52 -3.37
N GLY A 196 -39.22 6.24 -4.55
CA GLY A 196 -38.10 5.29 -4.72
C GLY A 196 -36.86 5.63 -3.86
N TRP A 197 -36.66 6.90 -3.53
CA TRP A 197 -35.59 7.37 -2.64
C TRP A 197 -35.57 6.64 -1.28
N LEU A 198 -36.74 6.20 -0.78
CA LEU A 198 -36.87 5.51 0.52
C LEU A 198 -36.04 4.23 0.59
N ARG A 199 -35.80 3.55 -0.54
CA ARG A 199 -35.03 2.31 -0.63
C ARG A 199 -33.58 2.49 -0.12
N LEU A 200 -32.92 3.57 -0.54
CA LEU A 200 -31.55 3.89 -0.10
C LEU A 200 -31.55 4.82 1.13
N GLY A 201 -32.49 5.75 1.20
CA GLY A 201 -32.57 6.73 2.29
C GLY A 201 -32.87 6.11 3.66
N ALA A 202 -33.81 5.15 3.73
CA ALA A 202 -34.12 4.49 5.00
C ALA A 202 -33.04 3.47 5.42
N MET A 203 -32.38 2.82 4.46
CA MET A 203 -31.19 1.99 4.69
C MET A 203 -30.05 2.81 5.30
N ASP A 204 -29.70 3.95 4.70
CA ASP A 204 -28.63 4.84 5.15
C ASP A 204 -28.93 5.44 6.55
N LEU A 205 -30.17 5.87 6.80
CA LEU A 205 -30.65 6.34 8.10
C LEU A 205 -30.46 5.29 9.20
N VAL A 206 -30.86 4.03 8.94
CA VAL A 206 -30.71 2.94 9.90
C VAL A 206 -29.23 2.57 10.07
N ALA A 207 -28.45 2.49 8.98
CA ALA A 207 -27.02 2.22 9.05
C ALA A 207 -26.26 3.28 9.88
N GLU A 208 -26.56 4.56 9.71
CA GLU A 208 -25.97 5.65 10.51
C GLU A 208 -26.33 5.51 12.01
N ARG A 209 -27.59 5.19 12.34
CA ARG A 209 -28.00 4.99 13.75
C ARG A 209 -27.41 3.75 14.39
N LEU A 210 -27.19 2.67 13.63
CA LEU A 210 -26.45 1.50 14.12
C LEU A 210 -24.95 1.82 14.31
N ARG A 211 -24.31 2.57 13.39
CA ARG A 211 -22.93 3.08 13.56
C ARG A 211 -22.79 4.01 14.77
N ALA A 212 -23.78 4.88 15.02
CA ALA A 212 -23.81 5.75 16.20
C ALA A 212 -23.91 4.96 17.52
N ALA A 213 -24.52 3.77 17.49
CA ALA A 213 -24.54 2.81 18.62
C ALA A 213 -23.30 1.90 18.69
N GLN A 214 -22.22 2.27 17.99
CA GLN A 214 -20.91 1.59 17.92
C GLN A 214 -20.93 0.17 17.33
N LEU A 215 -21.94 -0.18 16.51
CA LEU A 215 -21.91 -1.41 15.73
C LEU A 215 -21.00 -1.27 14.49
N PRO A 216 -20.23 -2.31 14.11
CA PRO A 216 -19.37 -2.31 12.92
C PRO A 216 -20.22 -2.53 11.66
N VAL A 217 -20.95 -1.50 11.27
CA VAL A 217 -21.78 -1.46 10.06
C VAL A 217 -20.98 -0.79 8.94
N PRO A 218 -20.89 -1.39 7.74
CA PRO A 218 -20.21 -0.77 6.61
C PRO A 218 -20.77 0.60 6.22
N ALA A 219 -19.96 1.39 5.51
CA ALA A 219 -20.44 2.63 4.89
C ALA A 219 -21.49 2.32 3.81
N SER A 220 -22.56 3.11 3.76
CA SER A 220 -23.69 2.91 2.83
C SER A 220 -23.24 2.90 1.36
N GLU A 221 -22.23 3.70 1.01
CA GLU A 221 -21.56 3.71 -0.31
C GLU A 221 -20.99 2.32 -0.68
N SER A 222 -20.36 1.64 0.28
CA SER A 222 -19.73 0.33 0.08
C SER A 222 -20.78 -0.78 -0.05
N VAL A 223 -21.92 -0.63 0.61
CA VAL A 223 -23.08 -1.53 0.43
C VAL A 223 -23.68 -1.35 -0.95
N VAL A 224 -23.94 -0.11 -1.37
CA VAL A 224 -24.44 0.19 -2.73
C VAL A 224 -23.49 -0.30 -3.82
N ALA A 225 -22.18 -0.17 -3.64
CA ALA A 225 -21.20 -0.74 -4.57
C ALA A 225 -21.34 -2.27 -4.68
N ALA A 226 -21.29 -2.99 -3.55
CA ALA A 226 -21.37 -4.45 -3.55
C ALA A 226 -22.69 -5.00 -4.15
N LEU A 227 -23.82 -4.33 -3.93
CA LEU A 227 -25.13 -4.67 -4.52
C LEU A 227 -25.16 -4.61 -6.05
N HIS A 228 -24.23 -3.88 -6.68
CA HIS A 228 -24.15 -3.73 -8.14
C HIS A 228 -22.92 -4.42 -8.74
N ALA A 229 -22.15 -5.19 -7.95
CA ALA A 229 -20.90 -5.82 -8.40
C ALA A 229 -21.07 -6.72 -9.63
N HIS A 230 -22.22 -7.40 -9.75
CA HIS A 230 -22.56 -8.27 -10.87
C HIS A 230 -23.92 -7.89 -11.48
N ALA A 231 -24.14 -6.60 -11.75
CA ALA A 231 -25.41 -6.04 -12.23
C ALA A 231 -25.75 -6.38 -13.71
N ASP A 232 -25.87 -7.67 -14.03
CA ASP A 232 -26.53 -8.16 -15.25
C ASP A 232 -28.06 -8.04 -15.13
N ALA A 233 -28.73 -7.76 -16.25
CA ALA A 233 -30.05 -7.11 -16.26
C ALA A 233 -31.26 -7.93 -15.77
N ASP A 234 -31.10 -9.20 -15.36
CA ASP A 234 -32.19 -10.20 -15.31
C ASP A 234 -32.26 -11.03 -14.01
N THR A 235 -31.53 -10.69 -12.93
CA THR A 235 -31.49 -11.55 -11.72
C THR A 235 -31.69 -10.85 -10.36
N VAL A 236 -32.15 -11.64 -9.39
CA VAL A 236 -32.39 -11.29 -7.98
C VAL A 236 -31.06 -11.28 -7.17
N SER A 237 -29.91 -11.05 -7.83
CA SER A 237 -28.58 -11.40 -7.29
C SER A 237 -28.05 -10.48 -6.20
N GLY A 238 -28.17 -9.16 -6.37
CA GLY A 238 -27.34 -8.16 -5.66
C GLY A 238 -27.30 -8.26 -4.12
N GLU A 239 -28.36 -8.76 -3.48
CA GLU A 239 -28.35 -9.00 -2.03
C GLU A 239 -27.31 -10.07 -1.64
N GLN A 240 -27.21 -11.15 -2.40
CA GLN A 240 -26.23 -12.20 -2.19
C GLN A 240 -24.81 -11.70 -2.48
N ASP A 241 -24.63 -10.87 -3.51
CA ASP A 241 -23.35 -10.22 -3.82
C ASP A 241 -22.85 -9.35 -2.65
N ALA A 242 -23.75 -8.59 -2.00
CA ALA A 242 -23.44 -7.85 -0.79
C ALA A 242 -23.12 -8.77 0.42
N VAL A 243 -23.88 -9.86 0.61
CA VAL A 243 -23.61 -10.84 1.68
C VAL A 243 -22.24 -11.50 1.49
N ASP A 244 -21.86 -11.89 0.27
CA ASP A 244 -20.57 -12.53 -0.02
C ASP A 244 -19.39 -11.53 0.00
N ALA A 245 -19.64 -10.26 -0.32
CA ALA A 245 -18.67 -9.18 -0.20
C ALA A 245 -18.33 -8.83 1.27
N PHE A 246 -19.32 -8.77 2.16
CA PHE A 246 -19.10 -8.39 3.57
C PHE A 246 -18.96 -9.56 4.55
N LYS A 247 -19.56 -10.71 4.25
CA LYS A 247 -19.67 -11.88 5.15
C LYS A 247 -20.17 -11.52 6.56
N PRO A 248 -21.31 -10.82 6.68
CA PRO A 248 -21.83 -10.34 7.95
C PRO A 248 -22.34 -11.47 8.84
N GLN A 249 -22.23 -11.30 10.16
CA GLN A 249 -22.88 -12.17 11.15
C GLN A 249 -24.30 -11.71 11.48
N LEU A 250 -24.72 -10.53 11.02
CA LEU A 250 -26.09 -10.02 11.16
C LEU A 250 -26.53 -9.27 9.89
N VAL A 251 -27.62 -9.70 9.28
CA VAL A 251 -28.21 -9.08 8.07
C VAL A 251 -29.53 -8.41 8.43
N VAL A 252 -29.59 -7.08 8.31
CA VAL A 252 -30.77 -6.25 8.57
C VAL A 252 -31.48 -5.94 7.26
N ARG A 253 -32.69 -6.47 7.10
CA ARG A 253 -33.63 -6.16 6.01
C ARG A 253 -34.70 -5.20 6.50
N GLY A 254 -35.19 -4.33 5.62
CA GLY A 254 -36.26 -3.39 5.92
C GLY A 254 -37.38 -3.40 4.87
N ARG A 255 -38.62 -3.30 5.32
CA ARG A 255 -39.83 -3.13 4.49
C ARG A 255 -40.54 -1.85 4.88
N VAL A 256 -40.86 -0.99 3.90
CA VAL A 256 -41.62 0.25 4.06
C VAL A 256 -42.97 0.10 3.37
N ARG A 257 -44.05 0.41 4.09
CA ARG A 257 -45.43 0.38 3.57
C ARG A 257 -46.18 1.64 3.97
N GLN A 258 -46.91 2.23 3.03
CA GLN A 258 -47.87 3.29 3.34
C GLN A 258 -49.20 2.63 3.76
N SER A 259 -49.77 3.09 4.87
CA SER A 259 -51.02 2.59 5.45
C SER A 259 -52.00 3.73 5.72
N SER A 260 -53.24 3.41 6.09
CA SER A 260 -54.24 4.39 6.53
C SER A 260 -53.87 5.11 7.83
N GLU A 261 -52.96 4.55 8.64
CA GLU A 261 -52.51 5.11 9.92
C GLU A 261 -51.15 5.83 9.80
N GLY A 262 -50.61 5.94 8.57
CA GLY A 262 -49.30 6.54 8.29
C GLY A 262 -48.31 5.54 7.68
N TRP A 263 -47.02 5.84 7.81
CA TRP A 263 -45.94 5.02 7.29
C TRP A 263 -45.54 3.95 8.30
N GLN A 264 -45.63 2.68 7.88
CA GLN A 264 -45.13 1.54 8.62
C GLN A 264 -43.74 1.16 8.11
N VAL A 265 -42.78 1.02 9.02
CA VAL A 265 -41.48 0.40 8.77
C VAL A 265 -41.41 -0.90 9.57
N GLU A 266 -40.98 -1.99 8.94
CA GLU A 266 -40.66 -3.27 9.57
C GLU A 266 -39.18 -3.55 9.33
N LEU A 267 -38.43 -3.85 10.38
CA LEU A 267 -37.03 -4.28 10.31
C LEU A 267 -36.92 -5.73 10.79
N GLU A 268 -36.11 -6.50 10.09
CA GLU A 268 -35.80 -7.90 10.43
C GLU A 268 -34.29 -8.09 10.36
N ALA A 269 -33.67 -8.36 11.51
CA ALA A 269 -32.25 -8.67 11.63
C ALA A 269 -32.06 -10.17 11.86
N LEU A 270 -31.40 -10.84 10.91
CA LEU A 270 -31.15 -12.28 10.92
C LEU A 270 -29.67 -12.56 11.19
N ASP A 271 -29.36 -13.36 12.21
CA ASP A 271 -27.97 -13.72 12.55
C ASP A 271 -27.44 -14.96 11.79
N ASP A 272 -26.13 -15.24 11.94
CA ASP A 272 -25.43 -16.40 11.35
C ASP A 272 -25.91 -17.77 11.85
N ARG A 273 -26.82 -17.82 12.83
CA ARG A 273 -27.39 -19.04 13.45
C ARG A 273 -28.88 -19.20 13.15
N GLY A 274 -29.50 -18.24 12.46
CA GLY A 274 -30.93 -18.23 12.15
C GLY A 274 -31.83 -17.58 13.20
N THR A 275 -31.28 -16.86 14.18
CA THR A 275 -32.04 -16.02 15.10
C THR A 275 -32.56 -14.80 14.34
N SER A 276 -33.89 -14.57 14.33
CA SER A 276 -34.49 -13.36 13.75
C SER A 276 -35.00 -12.42 14.85
N HIS A 277 -34.51 -11.19 14.85
CA HIS A 277 -35.05 -10.07 15.63
C HIS A 277 -35.90 -9.20 14.72
N ARG A 278 -37.22 -9.23 14.90
CA ARG A 278 -38.18 -8.46 14.10
C ARG A 278 -38.86 -7.38 14.92
N VAL A 279 -38.89 -6.15 14.39
CA VAL A 279 -39.53 -4.98 15.01
C VAL A 279 -40.31 -4.19 13.96
N SER A 280 -41.34 -3.45 14.37
CA SER A 280 -42.07 -2.55 13.47
C SER A 280 -42.56 -1.30 14.20
N ALA A 281 -42.61 -0.18 13.48
CA ALA A 281 -43.06 1.11 13.95
C ALA A 281 -43.94 1.79 12.89
N THR A 282 -44.97 2.52 13.35
CA THR A 282 -45.85 3.33 12.49
C THR A 282 -45.82 4.79 12.94
N ARG A 283 -45.60 5.72 11.99
CA ARG A 283 -45.51 7.17 12.23
C ARG A 283 -46.09 7.99 11.08
N ALA A 284 -46.24 9.29 11.30
CA ALA A 284 -46.76 10.22 10.30
C ALA A 284 -45.80 10.39 9.11
N GLN A 285 -44.48 10.29 9.34
CA GLN A 285 -43.46 10.30 8.29
C GLN A 285 -42.62 9.00 8.27
N PRO A 286 -42.07 8.60 7.10
CA PRO A 286 -41.28 7.37 6.97
C PRO A 286 -39.93 7.44 7.69
N THR A 287 -39.32 8.63 7.76
CA THR A 287 -38.08 8.90 8.51
C THR A 287 -38.27 8.70 10.02
N GLU A 288 -39.37 9.19 10.58
CA GLU A 288 -39.76 8.94 11.99
C GLU A 288 -39.97 7.44 12.26
N ALA A 289 -40.67 6.73 11.36
CA ALA A 289 -40.91 5.30 11.49
C ALA A 289 -39.58 4.52 11.45
N ALA A 290 -38.65 4.87 10.57
CA ALA A 290 -37.31 4.26 10.49
C ALA A 290 -36.45 4.59 11.72
N ARG A 291 -36.51 5.82 12.27
CA ARG A 291 -35.86 6.18 13.54
C ARG A 291 -36.37 5.32 14.69
N GLN A 292 -37.68 5.26 14.90
CA GLN A 292 -38.27 4.45 15.98
C GLN A 292 -37.97 2.95 15.79
N ALA A 293 -38.13 2.41 14.58
CA ALA A 293 -37.86 0.99 14.31
C ALA A 293 -36.39 0.63 14.56
N SER A 294 -35.43 1.49 14.18
CA SER A 294 -34.01 1.26 14.49
C SER A 294 -33.70 1.38 15.99
N GLY A 295 -34.40 2.26 16.72
CA GLY A 295 -34.30 2.32 18.19
C GLY A 295 -34.81 1.05 18.87
N MET A 296 -35.94 0.52 18.39
CA MET A 296 -36.49 -0.77 18.84
C MET A 296 -35.57 -1.95 18.49
N LEU A 297 -34.94 -1.94 17.30
CA LEU A 297 -33.99 -2.97 16.89
C LEU A 297 -32.73 -2.94 17.77
N LEU A 298 -32.17 -1.76 18.04
CA LEU A 298 -31.01 -1.61 18.92
C LEU A 298 -31.31 -2.15 20.32
N ALA A 299 -32.46 -1.81 20.89
CA ALA A 299 -32.91 -2.36 22.16
C ALA A 299 -33.07 -3.90 22.13
N ALA A 300 -33.61 -4.46 21.04
CA ALA A 300 -33.75 -5.91 20.85
C ALA A 300 -32.41 -6.65 20.68
N LEU A 301 -31.37 -5.95 20.20
CA LEU A 301 -29.98 -6.44 20.12
C LEU A 301 -29.18 -6.17 21.42
N GLY A 302 -29.78 -5.54 22.44
CA GLY A 302 -29.13 -5.21 23.71
C GLY A 302 -28.30 -3.92 23.72
N HIS A 303 -28.32 -3.14 22.63
CA HIS A 303 -27.63 -1.86 22.51
C HIS A 303 -28.52 -0.69 22.94
N ARG A 304 -27.91 0.38 23.46
CA ARG A 304 -28.57 1.68 23.59
C ARG A 304 -28.39 2.45 22.28
N GLY A 305 -29.49 2.77 21.61
CA GLY A 305 -29.45 3.68 20.47
C GLY A 305 -29.24 5.14 20.87
N PRO A 306 -29.02 6.03 19.89
CA PRO A 306 -29.14 7.46 20.08
C PRO A 306 -30.49 7.79 20.73
N ALA A 307 -30.54 8.81 21.57
CA ALA A 307 -31.82 9.32 22.05
C ALA A 307 -32.64 9.78 20.84
N ASP A 308 -33.88 9.31 20.73
CA ASP A 308 -34.85 9.91 19.82
C ASP A 308 -35.24 11.26 20.43
N GLU A 309 -34.84 12.35 19.77
CA GLU A 309 -35.27 13.69 20.18
C GLU A 309 -36.79 13.76 20.13
N GLU A 310 -37.42 14.26 21.20
CA GLU A 310 -38.89 14.30 21.33
C GLU A 310 -39.56 15.34 20.42
N GLY A 311 -38.80 15.93 19.48
CA GLY A 311 -39.31 16.76 18.39
C GLY A 311 -39.87 15.92 17.24
N GLY A 312 -41.11 16.20 16.84
CA GLY A 312 -41.70 15.63 15.62
C GLY A 312 -40.96 16.10 14.36
N ALA A 313 -41.17 15.38 13.24
CA ALA A 313 -40.38 15.51 12.02
C ALA A 313 -40.01 16.94 11.57
N ASP A 314 -38.71 17.22 11.56
CA ASP A 314 -38.10 18.35 10.85
C ASP A 314 -38.13 18.10 9.33
N PRO A 315 -38.77 18.96 8.51
CA PRO A 315 -38.75 18.85 7.05
C PRO A 315 -37.34 18.86 6.42
N LEU A 316 -36.36 19.45 7.11
CA LEU A 316 -34.96 19.48 6.70
C LEU A 316 -34.33 18.08 6.74
N ASP A 317 -34.64 17.26 7.75
CA ASP A 317 -34.13 15.89 7.85
C ASP A 317 -34.65 14.99 6.71
N ASP A 318 -35.92 15.12 6.34
CA ASP A 318 -36.50 14.37 5.22
C ASP A 318 -35.85 14.77 3.88
N ARG A 319 -35.61 16.06 3.64
CA ARG A 319 -34.85 16.52 2.46
C ARG A 319 -33.39 16.08 2.51
N LEU A 320 -32.72 16.15 3.66
CA LEU A 320 -31.34 15.66 3.81
C LEU A 320 -31.26 14.18 3.44
N GLN A 321 -32.22 13.35 3.87
CA GLN A 321 -32.22 11.93 3.54
C GLN A 321 -32.56 11.65 2.07
N ARG A 322 -33.43 12.46 1.43
CA ARG A 322 -33.66 12.42 -0.04
C ARG A 322 -32.40 12.77 -0.82
N VAL A 323 -31.72 13.86 -0.46
CA VAL A 323 -30.47 14.31 -1.11
C VAL A 323 -29.37 13.26 -0.96
N GLN A 324 -29.22 12.69 0.24
CA GLN A 324 -28.24 11.63 0.51
C GLN A 324 -28.60 10.32 -0.21
N ALA A 325 -29.89 9.98 -0.35
CA ALA A 325 -30.33 8.84 -1.17
C ALA A 325 -30.02 9.04 -2.67
N ALA A 326 -30.25 10.25 -3.21
CA ALA A 326 -29.88 10.58 -4.59
C ALA A 326 -28.35 10.55 -4.81
N ILE A 327 -27.56 11.04 -3.85
CA ILE A 327 -26.09 10.92 -3.86
C ILE A 327 -25.65 9.44 -3.86
N LEU A 328 -26.25 8.60 -3.02
CA LEU A 328 -25.97 7.15 -3.00
C LEU A 328 -26.39 6.44 -4.30
N GLY A 329 -27.47 6.89 -4.95
CA GLY A 329 -27.90 6.41 -6.26
C GLY A 329 -27.08 6.95 -7.44
N ASN A 330 -26.05 7.77 -7.20
CA ASN A 330 -25.27 8.48 -8.22
C ASN A 330 -26.11 9.51 -9.04
N GLU A 331 -27.29 9.87 -8.56
CA GLU A 331 -28.27 10.77 -9.20
C GLU A 331 -27.99 12.25 -8.85
N TYR A 332 -26.77 12.73 -9.12
CA TYR A 332 -26.35 14.09 -8.73
C TYR A 332 -27.22 15.23 -9.30
N GLY A 333 -27.88 15.00 -10.45
CA GLY A 333 -28.87 15.94 -11.00
C GLY A 333 -30.07 16.13 -10.07
N LEU A 334 -30.70 15.01 -9.65
CA LEU A 334 -31.81 15.03 -8.69
C LEU A 334 -31.35 15.56 -7.33
N ALA A 335 -30.15 15.21 -6.88
CA ALA A 335 -29.58 15.74 -5.64
C ALA A 335 -29.48 17.27 -5.68
N ARG A 336 -29.04 17.87 -6.79
CA ARG A 336 -29.00 19.33 -7.00
C ARG A 336 -30.40 19.95 -7.03
N GLU A 337 -31.36 19.34 -7.74
CA GLU A 337 -32.74 19.83 -7.79
C GLU A 337 -33.41 19.83 -6.40
N LEU A 338 -33.19 18.79 -5.60
CA LEU A 338 -33.67 18.71 -4.21
C LEU A 338 -33.04 19.78 -3.30
N LEU A 339 -31.77 20.14 -3.54
CA LEU A 339 -31.06 21.22 -2.84
C LEU A 339 -31.58 22.62 -3.26
N GLU A 340 -31.85 22.82 -4.54
CA GLU A 340 -32.42 24.07 -5.08
C GLU A 340 -33.87 24.30 -4.58
N GLN A 341 -34.61 23.22 -4.30
CA GLN A 341 -35.94 23.24 -3.68
C GLN A 341 -35.91 23.42 -2.15
N ALA A 342 -34.78 23.75 -1.53
CA ALA A 342 -34.69 24.10 -0.12
C ALA A 342 -35.30 25.49 0.17
N SER A 343 -36.06 25.63 1.25
CA SER A 343 -36.56 26.94 1.69
C SER A 343 -35.43 27.82 2.23
N PRO A 344 -35.60 29.16 2.32
CA PRO A 344 -34.53 30.06 2.78
C PRO A 344 -33.99 29.76 4.19
N ALA A 345 -34.77 29.11 5.06
CA ALA A 345 -34.31 28.65 6.36
C ALA A 345 -33.40 27.40 6.24
N GLU A 346 -33.81 26.43 5.41
CA GLU A 346 -33.09 25.18 5.17
C GLU A 346 -31.78 25.41 4.40
N GLN A 347 -31.76 26.39 3.49
CA GLN A 347 -30.54 26.91 2.84
C GLN A 347 -29.51 27.50 3.83
N GLY A 348 -29.91 27.72 5.10
CA GLY A 348 -29.02 28.09 6.19
C GLY A 348 -28.21 26.92 6.76
N ASP A 349 -28.72 25.69 6.72
CA ASP A 349 -28.18 24.55 7.46
C ASP A 349 -26.83 24.05 6.89
N PRO A 350 -25.83 23.78 7.76
CA PRO A 350 -24.50 23.40 7.32
C PRO A 350 -24.40 21.96 6.77
N ARG A 351 -25.29 21.04 7.18
CA ARG A 351 -25.37 19.67 6.66
C ARG A 351 -25.84 19.71 5.20
N LEU A 352 -26.86 20.53 4.92
CA LEU A 352 -27.42 20.70 3.57
C LEU A 352 -26.40 21.34 2.63
N ARG A 353 -25.73 22.40 3.09
CA ARG A 353 -24.60 23.03 2.37
C ARG A 353 -23.45 22.07 2.10
N TYR A 354 -23.10 21.20 3.05
CA TYR A 354 -22.05 20.20 2.83
C TYR A 354 -22.44 19.16 1.77
N ASN A 355 -23.71 18.75 1.73
CA ASN A 355 -24.22 17.90 0.65
C ASN A 355 -24.20 18.61 -0.71
N ALA A 356 -24.47 19.92 -0.79
CA ALA A 356 -24.24 20.69 -2.02
C ALA A 356 -22.77 20.67 -2.45
N ALA A 357 -21.82 20.87 -1.53
CA ALA A 357 -20.39 20.76 -1.83
C ALA A 357 -19.98 19.36 -2.33
N LYS A 358 -20.59 18.28 -1.80
CA LYS A 358 -20.41 16.90 -2.31
C LYS A 358 -20.94 16.75 -3.74
N VAL A 359 -22.11 17.31 -4.05
CA VAL A 359 -22.71 17.26 -5.40
C VAL A 359 -21.82 18.02 -6.39
N GLU A 360 -21.44 19.26 -6.11
CA GLU A 360 -20.58 20.06 -6.99
C GLU A 360 -19.19 19.44 -7.19
N PHE A 361 -18.62 18.79 -6.17
CA PHE A 361 -17.35 18.07 -6.31
C PHE A 361 -17.46 16.87 -7.26
N ASN A 362 -18.56 16.10 -7.20
CA ASN A 362 -18.75 14.94 -8.09
C ASN A 362 -19.10 15.36 -9.52
N LEU A 363 -19.86 16.45 -9.70
CA LEU A 363 -20.09 17.10 -10.99
C LEU A 363 -18.83 17.75 -11.58
N GLY A 364 -17.73 17.85 -10.82
CA GLY A 364 -16.46 18.44 -11.27
C GLY A 364 -16.38 19.96 -11.17
N HIS A 365 -17.39 20.62 -10.59
CA HIS A 365 -17.44 22.06 -10.34
C HIS A 365 -16.59 22.45 -9.11
N LEU A 366 -15.29 22.16 -9.16
CA LEU A 366 -14.38 22.25 -8.02
C LEU A 366 -14.35 23.64 -7.37
N ASP A 367 -14.49 24.71 -8.15
CA ASP A 367 -14.48 26.08 -7.61
C ASP A 367 -15.77 26.43 -6.84
N GLN A 368 -16.91 25.82 -7.21
CA GLN A 368 -18.18 25.97 -6.50
C GLN A 368 -18.13 25.19 -5.18
N ALA A 369 -17.67 23.94 -5.22
CA ALA A 369 -17.43 23.12 -4.03
C ALA A 369 -16.44 23.82 -3.05
N ASP A 370 -15.35 24.39 -3.57
CA ASP A 370 -14.36 25.15 -2.79
C ASP A 370 -14.97 26.38 -2.09
N ALA A 371 -15.83 27.14 -2.80
CA ALA A 371 -16.53 28.28 -2.23
C ALA A 371 -17.49 27.88 -1.10
N ILE A 372 -18.27 26.81 -1.28
CA ILE A 372 -19.21 26.30 -0.26
C ILE A 372 -18.44 25.80 0.97
N LEU A 373 -17.37 25.02 0.78
CA LEU A 373 -16.54 24.52 1.88
C LEU A 373 -15.80 25.65 2.62
N ARG A 374 -15.38 26.72 1.92
CA ARG A 374 -14.84 27.93 2.58
C ARG A 374 -15.89 28.66 3.40
N ALA A 375 -17.13 28.78 2.90
CA ALA A 375 -18.22 29.40 3.65
C ALA A 375 -18.58 28.61 4.94
N LEU A 376 -18.52 27.27 4.89
CA LEU A 376 -18.72 26.41 6.07
C LEU A 376 -17.61 26.57 7.12
N LEU A 377 -16.37 26.84 6.70
CA LEU A 377 -15.24 27.08 7.61
C LEU A 377 -15.08 28.56 8.04
N ALA A 378 -16.06 29.42 7.75
CA ALA A 378 -16.02 30.83 8.20
C ALA A 378 -16.25 30.96 9.72
N ASP A 379 -17.15 30.15 10.29
CA ASP A 379 -17.26 29.91 11.73
C ASP A 379 -17.25 28.39 12.00
N PRO A 380 -16.05 27.78 12.08
CA PRO A 380 -15.95 26.33 12.26
C PRO A 380 -16.42 25.89 13.65
N ALA A 381 -16.49 26.79 14.64
CA ALA A 381 -16.88 26.44 16.00
C ALA A 381 -18.36 26.02 16.09
N THR A 382 -19.22 26.59 15.22
CA THR A 382 -20.64 26.24 15.11
C THR A 382 -20.90 24.87 14.46
N LEU A 383 -19.96 24.33 13.69
CA LEU A 383 -20.14 23.04 13.01
C LEU A 383 -20.09 21.87 14.01
N PRO A 384 -21.01 20.88 13.91
CA PRO A 384 -20.87 19.58 14.55
C PRO A 384 -19.52 18.91 14.23
N PHE A 385 -19.04 18.06 15.14
CA PHE A 385 -17.69 17.52 15.14
C PHE A 385 -17.35 16.73 13.85
N GLU A 386 -18.23 15.82 13.45
CA GLU A 386 -18.07 14.99 12.25
C GLU A 386 -18.12 15.86 11.00
N LEU A 387 -19.05 16.81 10.97
CA LEU A 387 -19.22 17.73 9.84
C LEU A 387 -17.99 18.61 9.65
N ARG A 388 -17.43 19.14 10.75
CA ARG A 388 -16.17 19.90 10.76
C ARG A 388 -15.01 19.07 10.20
N THR A 389 -14.89 17.82 10.64
CA THR A 389 -13.86 16.88 10.16
C THR A 389 -14.04 16.59 8.66
N ASN A 390 -15.26 16.28 8.23
CA ASN A 390 -15.60 15.95 6.84
C ASN A 390 -15.41 17.13 5.88
N VAL A 391 -15.73 18.35 6.30
CA VAL A 391 -15.46 19.59 5.55
C VAL A 391 -13.95 19.78 5.36
N LEU A 392 -13.13 19.55 6.39
CA LEU A 392 -11.67 19.64 6.30
C LEU A 392 -11.06 18.55 5.39
N VAL A 393 -11.51 17.30 5.51
CA VAL A 393 -11.10 16.21 4.60
C VAL A 393 -11.46 16.56 3.15
N SER A 394 -12.66 17.10 2.91
CA SER A 394 -13.11 17.56 1.58
C SER A 394 -12.28 18.72 1.04
N ARG A 395 -11.84 19.67 1.87
CA ARG A 395 -10.87 20.72 1.48
C ARG A 395 -9.53 20.11 1.03
N GLY A 396 -9.02 19.11 1.76
CA GLY A 396 -7.81 18.38 1.40
C GLY A 396 -7.97 17.63 0.08
N MET A 397 -9.07 16.89 -0.12
CA MET A 397 -9.35 16.17 -1.36
C MET A 397 -9.44 17.11 -2.57
N LEU A 398 -10.01 18.30 -2.39
CA LEU A 398 -10.15 19.30 -3.44
C LEU A 398 -8.80 19.91 -3.84
N ALA A 399 -7.89 20.14 -2.89
CA ALA A 399 -6.51 20.52 -3.17
C ALA A 399 -5.73 19.40 -3.88
N MET A 400 -5.84 18.15 -3.41
CA MET A 400 -5.26 16.98 -4.09
C MET A 400 -5.76 16.84 -5.54
N ARG A 401 -7.06 17.06 -5.80
CA ARG A 401 -7.66 16.96 -7.14
C ARG A 401 -7.27 18.12 -8.08
N ARG A 402 -6.72 19.22 -7.53
CA ARG A 402 -6.03 20.29 -8.28
C ARG A 402 -4.51 20.03 -8.45
N GLY A 403 -3.98 18.93 -7.89
CA GLY A 403 -2.54 18.63 -7.87
C GLY A 403 -1.74 19.34 -6.78
N ASP A 404 -2.38 20.16 -5.93
CA ASP A 404 -1.71 20.94 -4.89
C ASP A 404 -1.61 20.17 -3.57
N CYS A 405 -0.67 19.23 -3.52
CA CYS A 405 -0.39 18.42 -2.33
C CYS A 405 0.12 19.25 -1.15
N ALA A 406 0.74 20.41 -1.40
CA ALA A 406 1.24 21.31 -0.36
C ALA A 406 0.10 22.07 0.34
N ALA A 407 -0.90 22.55 -0.42
CA ALA A 407 -2.12 23.10 0.15
C ALA A 407 -3.04 22.03 0.75
N ALA A 408 -2.93 20.76 0.34
CA ALA A 408 -3.74 19.67 0.87
C ALA A 408 -3.37 19.26 2.31
N GLU A 409 -2.07 19.11 2.61
CA GLU A 409 -1.60 18.61 3.92
C GLU A 409 -2.18 19.38 5.13
N PRO A 410 -2.19 20.74 5.18
CA PRO A 410 -2.71 21.47 6.33
C PRO A 410 -4.18 21.20 6.66
N TRP A 411 -5.01 20.91 5.66
CA TRP A 411 -6.42 20.54 5.87
C TRP A 411 -6.54 19.15 6.49
N TYR A 412 -5.73 18.19 6.04
CA TYR A 412 -5.69 16.86 6.64
C TYR A 412 -5.05 16.88 8.04
N ASP A 413 -4.01 17.68 8.28
CA ASP A 413 -3.46 17.87 9.64
C ASP A 413 -4.44 18.54 10.59
N ALA A 414 -5.33 19.42 10.11
CA ALA A 414 -6.46 19.91 10.90
C ALA A 414 -7.50 18.81 11.16
N ALA A 415 -7.86 18.03 10.14
CA ALA A 415 -8.83 16.93 10.26
C ALA A 415 -8.36 15.83 11.23
N VAL A 416 -7.08 15.40 11.17
CA VAL A 416 -6.54 14.37 12.08
C VAL A 416 -6.54 14.85 13.54
N ARG A 417 -6.08 16.08 13.81
CA ARG A 417 -6.08 16.65 15.17
C ARG A 417 -7.49 16.81 15.76
N ILE A 418 -8.49 17.03 14.92
CA ILE A 418 -9.89 17.05 15.35
C ILE A 418 -10.37 15.61 15.57
N ALA A 419 -10.14 14.69 14.63
CA ALA A 419 -10.63 13.30 14.71
C ALA A 419 -10.05 12.49 15.88
N GLU A 420 -8.85 12.82 16.38
CA GLU A 420 -8.10 12.03 17.36
C GLU A 420 -8.84 11.74 18.70
N PRO A 421 -9.54 12.69 19.36
CA PRO A 421 -10.13 12.45 20.69
C PRO A 421 -11.49 11.73 20.68
N ASP A 422 -12.23 11.73 19.57
CA ASP A 422 -13.61 11.23 19.46
C ASP A 422 -13.69 9.70 19.27
N GLY A 423 -12.56 9.05 18.96
CA GLY A 423 -12.45 7.59 18.90
C GLY A 423 -13.12 6.90 17.70
N LYS A 424 -13.98 7.59 16.93
CA LYS A 424 -14.69 7.02 15.77
C LYS A 424 -13.72 6.61 14.66
N PRO A 425 -13.58 5.30 14.33
CA PRO A 425 -12.50 4.84 13.46
C PRO A 425 -12.57 5.37 12.01
N LEU A 426 -13.77 5.48 11.42
CA LEU A 426 -13.94 5.94 10.02
C LEU A 426 -13.38 7.36 9.80
N ALA A 427 -13.72 8.32 10.67
CA ALA A 427 -13.29 9.71 10.54
C ALA A 427 -11.76 9.83 10.69
N GLN A 428 -11.19 9.09 11.64
CA GLN A 428 -9.73 9.01 11.83
C GLN A 428 -9.05 8.38 10.61
N GLY A 429 -9.59 7.26 10.10
CA GLY A 429 -9.07 6.55 8.93
C GLY A 429 -9.03 7.42 7.68
N ASN A 430 -10.12 8.12 7.36
CA ASN A 430 -10.21 8.99 6.19
C ASN A 430 -9.25 10.19 6.28
N ALA A 431 -9.15 10.84 7.44
CA ALA A 431 -8.23 11.96 7.65
C ALA A 431 -6.75 11.52 7.54
N LEU A 432 -6.39 10.36 8.11
CA LEU A 432 -5.05 9.77 8.02
C LEU A 432 -4.71 9.32 6.59
N ALA A 433 -5.65 8.69 5.88
CA ALA A 433 -5.44 8.24 4.50
C ALA A 433 -5.15 9.40 3.56
N GLY A 434 -5.95 10.47 3.64
CA GLY A 434 -5.73 11.70 2.87
C GLY A 434 -4.40 12.38 3.20
N ARG A 435 -4.03 12.45 4.49
CA ARG A 435 -2.74 13.00 4.93
C ARG A 435 -1.56 12.19 4.40
N GLY A 436 -1.65 10.86 4.49
CA GLY A 436 -0.63 9.94 3.98
C GLY A 436 -0.40 10.08 2.48
N LEU A 437 -1.48 10.22 1.69
CA LEU A 437 -1.39 10.45 0.25
C LEU A 437 -0.76 11.82 -0.09
N ALA A 438 -1.16 12.90 0.61
CA ALA A 438 -0.56 14.22 0.43
C ALA A 438 0.95 14.20 0.76
N ARG A 439 1.34 13.49 1.83
CA ARG A 439 2.75 13.33 2.24
C ARG A 439 3.56 12.46 1.29
N ALA A 440 2.96 11.45 0.68
CA ALA A 440 3.59 10.64 -0.36
C ALA A 440 3.90 11.50 -1.61
N CYS A 441 2.93 12.30 -2.06
CA CYS A 441 3.10 13.27 -3.14
C CYS A 441 4.20 14.30 -2.82
N LEU A 442 4.28 14.79 -1.57
CA LEU A 442 5.37 15.64 -1.08
C LEU A 442 6.69 14.88 -0.82
N ARG A 443 6.82 13.64 -1.31
CA ARG A 443 8.00 12.75 -1.19
C ARG A 443 8.44 12.44 0.25
N ARG A 444 7.57 12.70 1.24
CA ARG A 444 7.82 12.45 2.68
C ARG A 444 7.42 11.03 3.06
N PHE A 445 8.07 10.06 2.42
CA PHE A 445 7.66 8.66 2.39
C PHE A 445 7.55 7.97 3.76
N ASP A 446 8.34 8.35 4.74
CA ASP A 446 8.27 7.79 6.09
C ASP A 446 7.08 8.34 6.90
N ASP A 447 6.74 9.63 6.77
CA ASP A 447 5.52 10.18 7.36
C ASP A 447 4.28 9.53 6.72
N ALA A 448 4.28 9.44 5.38
CA ALA A 448 3.22 8.81 4.59
C ALA A 448 2.98 7.35 4.99
N SER A 449 4.06 6.57 5.18
CA SER A 449 3.97 5.17 5.61
C SER A 449 3.39 5.03 7.02
N ASN A 450 3.75 5.92 7.96
CA ASN A 450 3.14 5.90 9.31
C ASN A 450 1.65 6.28 9.26
N ASP A 451 1.26 7.30 8.48
CA ASP A 451 -0.13 7.74 8.34
C ASP A 451 -1.01 6.69 7.67
N LEU A 452 -0.56 6.10 6.55
CA LEU A 452 -1.28 5.02 5.87
C LEU A 452 -1.36 3.76 6.72
N GLY A 453 -0.31 3.41 7.46
CA GLY A 453 -0.32 2.28 8.40
C GLY A 453 -1.34 2.45 9.54
N LEU A 454 -1.48 3.67 10.07
CA LEU A 454 -2.53 4.00 11.04
C LEU A 454 -3.91 4.01 10.38
N ALA A 455 -4.06 4.56 9.17
CA ALA A 455 -5.32 4.54 8.42
C ALA A 455 -5.81 3.10 8.18
N ARG A 456 -4.92 2.18 7.78
CA ARG A 456 -5.20 0.75 7.54
C ARG A 456 -5.85 0.11 8.78
N ALA A 457 -5.27 0.36 9.95
CA ALA A 457 -5.78 -0.13 11.23
C ALA A 457 -7.14 0.49 11.61
N ARG A 458 -7.39 1.77 11.28
CA ARG A 458 -8.67 2.45 11.55
C ARG A 458 -9.79 1.99 10.59
N MET A 459 -9.48 1.71 9.33
CA MET A 459 -10.45 1.14 8.37
C MET A 459 -10.84 -0.29 8.77
N ALA A 460 -9.86 -1.12 9.14
CA ALA A 460 -10.11 -2.46 9.65
C ALA A 460 -10.98 -2.45 10.92
N ALA A 461 -10.67 -1.57 11.88
CA ALA A 461 -11.48 -1.39 13.09
C ALA A 461 -12.88 -0.79 12.86
N ALA A 462 -13.20 -0.33 11.64
CA ALA A 462 -14.52 0.13 11.24
C ALA A 462 -15.35 -0.92 10.47
N GLY A 463 -14.71 -2.01 10.01
CA GLY A 463 -15.31 -2.91 9.02
C GLY A 463 -15.37 -2.34 7.58
N ASP A 464 -14.72 -1.20 7.30
CA ASP A 464 -14.72 -0.62 5.94
C ASP A 464 -13.68 -1.30 5.04
N ALA A 465 -14.09 -2.42 4.44
CA ALA A 465 -13.28 -3.15 3.45
C ALA A 465 -12.92 -2.29 2.21
N LEU A 466 -13.75 -1.32 1.83
CA LEU A 466 -13.48 -0.46 0.67
C LEU A 466 -12.50 0.66 1.04
N GLY A 467 -12.64 1.26 2.22
CA GLY A 467 -11.63 2.13 2.86
C GLY A 467 -10.28 1.44 3.00
N LEU A 468 -10.28 0.18 3.45
CA LEU A 468 -9.07 -0.64 3.53
C LEU A 468 -8.40 -0.81 2.16
N ALA A 469 -9.16 -1.19 1.12
CA ALA A 469 -8.64 -1.31 -0.24
C ALA A 469 -8.13 0.03 -0.82
N ARG A 470 -8.76 1.16 -0.48
CA ARG A 470 -8.27 2.51 -0.83
C ARG A 470 -6.91 2.79 -0.19
N VAL A 471 -6.72 2.46 1.10
CA VAL A 471 -5.43 2.60 1.80
C VAL A 471 -4.37 1.65 1.25
N ASP A 472 -4.73 0.41 0.94
CA ASP A 472 -3.81 -0.59 0.39
C ASP A 472 -3.32 -0.18 -1.01
N ASN A 473 -4.20 0.37 -1.86
CA ASN A 473 -3.78 1.00 -3.12
C ASN A 473 -2.79 2.17 -2.91
N TYR A 474 -2.99 3.02 -1.88
CA TYR A 474 -2.05 4.09 -1.56
C TYR A 474 -0.71 3.58 -1.02
N LEU A 475 -0.69 2.45 -0.30
CA LEU A 475 0.53 1.77 0.12
C LEU A 475 1.29 1.20 -1.10
N GLY A 476 0.58 0.57 -2.03
CA GLY A 476 1.16 0.09 -3.29
C GLY A 476 1.79 1.21 -4.13
N LEU A 477 1.10 2.35 -4.28
CA LEU A 477 1.65 3.54 -4.95
C LEU A 477 2.90 4.06 -4.21
N LEU A 478 2.82 4.22 -2.89
CA LEU A 478 3.95 4.67 -2.06
C LEU A 478 5.18 3.76 -2.21
N ASP A 479 4.98 2.44 -2.24
CA ASP A 479 6.08 1.49 -2.36
C ASP A 479 6.63 1.38 -3.77
N ALA A 480 5.82 1.55 -4.81
CA ALA A 480 6.31 1.70 -6.19
C ALA A 480 7.23 2.94 -6.29
N ASP A 481 6.82 4.05 -5.69
CA ASP A 481 7.54 5.32 -5.70
C ASP A 481 8.85 5.25 -4.89
N ARG A 482 8.86 4.47 -3.79
CA ARG A 482 10.07 4.07 -3.02
C ARG A 482 10.93 3.00 -3.71
N ARG A 483 10.58 2.57 -4.93
CA ARG A 483 11.20 1.44 -5.67
C ARG A 483 11.16 0.08 -4.95
N ARG A 484 10.27 -0.08 -3.97
CA ARG A 484 9.94 -1.36 -3.31
C ARG A 484 8.94 -2.18 -4.15
N LEU A 485 9.28 -2.39 -5.42
CA LEU A 485 8.39 -2.94 -6.45
C LEU A 485 7.72 -4.27 -6.06
N ALA A 486 8.44 -5.15 -5.36
CA ALA A 486 7.89 -6.43 -4.91
C ALA A 486 6.85 -6.28 -3.78
N ASP A 487 7.04 -5.32 -2.86
CA ASP A 487 6.07 -5.00 -1.81
C ASP A 487 4.83 -4.34 -2.41
N ALA A 488 5.01 -3.42 -3.36
CA ALA A 488 3.92 -2.73 -4.06
C ALA A 488 2.93 -3.70 -4.73
N LEU A 489 3.42 -4.79 -5.34
CA LEU A 489 2.54 -5.82 -5.91
C LEU A 489 1.70 -6.57 -4.88
N VAL A 490 2.10 -6.63 -3.61
CA VAL A 490 1.31 -7.31 -2.56
C VAL A 490 0.06 -6.48 -2.24
N ASP A 491 0.25 -5.20 -1.90
CA ASP A 491 -0.87 -4.32 -1.56
C ASP A 491 -1.74 -3.98 -2.78
N PHE A 492 -1.17 -3.83 -3.99
CA PHE A 492 -1.95 -3.70 -5.23
C PHE A 492 -2.84 -4.92 -5.50
N ARG A 493 -2.34 -6.15 -5.32
CA ARG A 493 -3.15 -7.37 -5.51
C ARG A 493 -4.30 -7.44 -4.50
N ALA A 494 -4.05 -7.11 -3.23
CA ALA A 494 -5.07 -7.09 -2.17
C ALA A 494 -6.19 -6.07 -2.45
N ALA A 495 -5.81 -4.86 -2.87
CA ALA A 495 -6.75 -3.81 -3.25
C ALA A 495 -7.54 -4.18 -4.53
N ALA A 496 -6.88 -4.73 -5.56
CA ALA A 496 -7.51 -5.16 -6.80
C ALA A 496 -8.60 -6.23 -6.58
N THR A 497 -8.29 -7.28 -5.80
CA THR A 497 -9.27 -8.32 -5.44
C THR A 497 -10.47 -7.74 -4.67
N THR A 498 -10.27 -6.69 -3.89
CA THR A 498 -11.37 -6.05 -3.15
C THR A 498 -12.22 -5.14 -4.03
N PHE A 499 -11.63 -4.30 -4.89
CA PHE A 499 -12.42 -3.45 -5.79
C PHE A 499 -13.21 -4.25 -6.83
N GLU A 500 -12.64 -5.35 -7.33
CA GLU A 500 -13.31 -6.30 -8.24
C GLU A 500 -14.55 -6.92 -7.58
N ARG A 501 -14.40 -7.45 -6.36
CA ARG A 501 -15.51 -8.00 -5.55
C ARG A 501 -16.60 -6.98 -5.19
N PHE A 502 -16.30 -5.69 -5.26
CA PHE A 502 -17.22 -4.59 -4.96
C PHE A 502 -17.69 -3.82 -6.20
N GLY A 503 -17.33 -4.25 -7.42
CA GLY A 503 -17.72 -3.57 -8.67
C GLY A 503 -17.19 -2.15 -8.85
N VAL A 504 -16.15 -1.73 -8.10
CA VAL A 504 -15.69 -0.33 -8.10
C VAL A 504 -14.71 -0.08 -9.26
N VAL A 505 -15.28 -0.03 -10.47
CA VAL A 505 -14.59 0.01 -11.77
C VAL A 505 -13.42 1.00 -11.80
N ASP A 506 -13.60 2.25 -11.39
CA ASP A 506 -12.54 3.26 -11.46
C ASP A 506 -11.37 2.99 -10.49
N ALA A 507 -11.66 2.45 -9.30
CA ALA A 507 -10.64 2.07 -8.33
C ALA A 507 -9.90 0.78 -8.77
N GLN A 508 -10.64 -0.20 -9.30
CA GLN A 508 -10.10 -1.41 -9.92
C GLN A 508 -9.18 -1.07 -11.11
N ARG A 509 -9.61 -0.14 -11.97
CA ARG A 509 -8.83 0.39 -13.09
C ARG A 509 -7.54 1.07 -12.61
N ALA A 510 -7.63 1.94 -11.60
CA ALA A 510 -6.46 2.64 -11.07
C ALA A 510 -5.41 1.68 -10.47
N VAL A 511 -5.85 0.70 -9.65
CA VAL A 511 -4.92 -0.24 -9.01
C VAL A 511 -4.32 -1.25 -10.00
N LEU A 512 -5.10 -1.74 -10.97
CA LEU A 512 -4.57 -2.63 -12.01
C LEU A 512 -3.57 -1.90 -12.91
N ASN A 513 -3.72 -0.58 -13.12
CA ASN A 513 -2.74 0.22 -13.85
C ASN A 513 -1.37 0.25 -13.14
N GLY A 514 -1.36 0.58 -11.83
CA GLY A 514 -0.14 0.53 -11.02
C GLY A 514 0.46 -0.88 -10.95
N GLN A 515 -0.37 -1.93 -10.88
CA GLN A 515 0.08 -3.32 -10.92
C GLN A 515 0.80 -3.65 -12.25
N LEU A 516 0.24 -3.22 -13.40
CA LEU A 516 0.84 -3.43 -14.73
C LEU A 516 2.18 -2.72 -14.86
N GLU A 517 2.26 -1.47 -14.43
CA GLU A 517 3.49 -0.66 -14.50
C GLU A 517 4.60 -1.28 -13.64
N VAL A 518 4.30 -1.69 -12.42
CA VAL A 518 5.26 -2.37 -11.53
C VAL A 518 5.66 -3.75 -12.07
N GLN A 519 4.75 -4.50 -12.71
CA GLN A 519 5.08 -5.75 -13.39
C GLN A 519 6.04 -5.52 -14.57
N ALA A 520 5.80 -4.48 -15.39
CA ALA A 520 6.68 -4.14 -16.50
C ALA A 520 8.08 -3.67 -16.03
N ASP A 521 8.14 -2.87 -14.95
CA ASP A 521 9.41 -2.45 -14.33
C ASP A 521 10.18 -3.64 -13.72
N LEU A 522 9.48 -4.67 -13.25
CA LEU A 522 10.04 -5.95 -12.76
C LEU A 522 10.36 -6.98 -13.87
N LEU A 523 10.15 -6.65 -15.14
CA LEU A 523 10.27 -7.57 -16.29
C LEU A 523 9.35 -8.82 -16.19
N GLN A 524 8.19 -8.68 -15.55
CA GLN A 524 7.15 -9.72 -15.43
C GLN A 524 6.16 -9.63 -16.60
N HIS A 525 6.67 -9.68 -17.83
CA HIS A 525 5.91 -9.34 -19.06
C HIS A 525 4.63 -10.18 -19.25
N ALA A 526 4.64 -11.46 -18.87
CA ALA A 526 3.45 -12.32 -18.93
C ALA A 526 2.37 -11.89 -17.92
N ASP A 527 2.76 -11.54 -16.70
CA ASP A 527 1.83 -11.04 -15.67
C ASP A 527 1.28 -9.65 -16.06
N ALA A 528 2.13 -8.79 -16.62
CA ALA A 528 1.73 -7.48 -17.16
C ALA A 528 0.71 -7.62 -18.29
N LEU A 529 0.87 -8.61 -19.19
CA LEU A 529 -0.11 -8.91 -20.22
C LEU A 529 -1.46 -9.34 -19.62
N ALA A 530 -1.47 -10.26 -18.65
CA ALA A 530 -2.68 -10.70 -17.97
C ALA A 530 -3.40 -9.56 -17.23
N THR A 531 -2.65 -8.68 -16.56
CA THR A 531 -3.19 -7.44 -15.96
C THR A 531 -3.76 -6.51 -17.03
N SER A 532 -3.10 -6.39 -18.19
CA SER A 532 -3.60 -5.58 -19.31
C SER A 532 -4.91 -6.11 -19.90
N GLU A 533 -5.17 -7.41 -19.80
CA GLU A 533 -6.42 -8.02 -20.30
C GLU A 533 -7.60 -7.74 -19.36
N ARG A 534 -7.36 -7.78 -18.04
CA ARG A 534 -8.33 -7.33 -17.03
C ARG A 534 -8.63 -5.83 -17.17
N LEU A 535 -7.60 -4.99 -17.35
CA LEU A 535 -7.75 -3.56 -17.67
C LEU A 535 -8.55 -3.31 -18.96
N TRP A 536 -8.33 -4.12 -19.99
CA TRP A 536 -9.00 -3.96 -21.29
C TRP A 536 -10.48 -4.33 -21.25
N ALA A 537 -10.87 -5.30 -20.42
CA ALA A 537 -12.29 -5.64 -20.20
C ALA A 537 -13.09 -4.44 -19.67
N LEU A 538 -12.49 -3.60 -18.81
CA LEU A 538 -13.13 -2.40 -18.26
C LEU A 538 -13.29 -1.27 -19.30
N ARG A 539 -12.60 -1.30 -20.45
CA ARG A 539 -12.56 -0.20 -21.44
C ARG A 539 -13.95 0.27 -21.88
N ALA A 540 -14.91 -0.65 -22.05
CA ALA A 540 -16.26 -0.33 -22.50
C ALA A 540 -17.06 0.54 -21.50
N GLN A 541 -16.65 0.55 -20.22
CA GLN A 541 -17.30 1.28 -19.13
C GLN A 541 -16.64 2.64 -18.88
N VAL A 542 -15.49 2.93 -19.52
CA VAL A 542 -14.72 4.16 -19.31
C VAL A 542 -15.18 5.25 -20.28
N ALA A 543 -15.94 6.22 -19.76
CA ALA A 543 -16.52 7.32 -20.53
C ALA A 543 -15.50 8.36 -21.02
N ASP A 544 -14.43 8.64 -20.27
CA ASP A 544 -13.38 9.60 -20.64
C ASP A 544 -12.48 9.07 -21.78
N PRO A 545 -12.36 9.77 -22.93
CA PRO A 545 -11.36 9.47 -23.96
C PRO A 545 -9.92 9.43 -23.41
N GLY A 546 -9.58 10.26 -22.42
CA GLY A 546 -8.24 10.31 -21.82
C GLY A 546 -7.84 8.99 -21.16
N GLN A 547 -8.63 8.51 -20.20
CA GLN A 547 -8.42 7.20 -19.57
C GLN A 547 -8.46 6.06 -20.60
N ARG A 548 -9.28 6.16 -21.66
CA ARG A 548 -9.28 5.18 -22.77
C ARG A 548 -7.95 5.17 -23.55
N LEU A 549 -7.28 6.30 -23.74
CA LEU A 549 -5.94 6.35 -24.34
C LEU A 549 -4.89 5.68 -23.44
N ALA A 550 -4.93 5.94 -22.13
CA ALA A 550 -4.03 5.30 -21.17
C ALA A 550 -4.16 3.77 -21.18
N LEU A 551 -5.38 3.24 -21.21
CA LEU A 551 -5.64 1.80 -21.33
C LEU A 551 -5.09 1.20 -22.63
N ALA A 552 -5.20 1.92 -23.75
CA ALA A 552 -4.66 1.47 -25.03
C ALA A 552 -3.12 1.48 -25.04
N ALA A 553 -2.50 2.52 -24.51
CA ALA A 553 -1.04 2.58 -24.36
C ALA A 553 -0.50 1.46 -23.46
N ASN A 554 -1.10 1.23 -22.29
CA ASN A 554 -0.61 0.19 -21.37
C ASN A 554 -0.91 -1.24 -21.86
N ARG A 555 -1.96 -1.47 -22.66
CA ARG A 555 -2.11 -2.74 -23.39
C ARG A 555 -1.12 -2.89 -24.54
N ALA A 556 -0.86 -1.84 -25.32
CA ALA A 556 0.16 -1.87 -26.37
C ALA A 556 1.57 -2.12 -25.80
N ARG A 557 1.91 -1.48 -24.67
CA ARG A 557 3.15 -1.70 -23.90
C ARG A 557 3.34 -3.19 -23.58
N ALA A 558 2.35 -3.81 -22.92
CA ALA A 558 2.41 -5.22 -22.55
C ALA A 558 2.49 -6.16 -23.77
N LEU A 559 1.74 -5.88 -24.84
CA LEU A 559 1.81 -6.63 -26.10
C LEU A 559 3.19 -6.52 -26.77
N ILE A 560 3.81 -5.33 -26.77
CA ILE A 560 5.18 -5.12 -27.27
C ILE A 560 6.19 -5.89 -26.42
N ASP A 561 6.05 -5.88 -25.09
CA ASP A 561 6.95 -6.57 -24.17
C ASP A 561 6.94 -8.09 -24.36
N VAL A 562 5.78 -8.71 -24.62
CA VAL A 562 5.68 -10.14 -25.04
C VAL A 562 5.89 -10.39 -26.54
N GLY A 563 6.20 -9.35 -27.34
CA GLY A 563 6.51 -9.49 -28.77
C GLY A 563 5.31 -9.71 -29.69
N ARG A 564 4.07 -9.40 -29.26
CA ARG A 564 2.85 -9.47 -30.08
C ARG A 564 2.63 -8.16 -30.86
N LEU A 565 3.54 -7.86 -31.78
CA LEU A 565 3.67 -6.56 -32.45
C LEU A 565 2.45 -6.19 -33.31
N GLN A 566 1.86 -7.12 -34.06
CA GLN A 566 0.65 -6.90 -34.85
C GLN A 566 -0.55 -6.57 -33.96
N ALA A 567 -0.69 -7.24 -32.81
CA ALA A 567 -1.75 -6.94 -31.85
C ALA A 567 -1.56 -5.55 -31.20
N ALA A 568 -0.31 -5.16 -30.89
CA ALA A 568 0.00 -3.81 -30.43
C ALA A 568 -0.32 -2.75 -31.50
N ALA A 569 -0.01 -3.01 -32.77
CA ALA A 569 -0.33 -2.13 -33.89
C ALA A 569 -1.85 -1.90 -34.03
N GLN A 570 -2.66 -2.96 -33.89
CA GLN A 570 -4.12 -2.88 -33.92
C GLN A 570 -4.68 -2.05 -32.75
N VAL A 571 -4.18 -2.27 -31.52
CA VAL A 571 -4.59 -1.50 -30.34
C VAL A 571 -4.26 -0.02 -30.47
N LEU A 572 -3.08 0.33 -30.99
CA LEU A 572 -2.67 1.72 -31.19
C LEU A 572 -3.44 2.39 -32.35
N ALA A 573 -3.66 1.69 -33.47
CA ALA A 573 -4.45 2.22 -34.59
C ALA A 573 -5.90 2.53 -34.20
N ALA A 574 -6.49 1.74 -33.29
CA ALA A 574 -7.84 1.96 -32.77
C ALA A 574 -7.99 3.18 -31.82
N THR A 575 -6.92 3.94 -31.57
CA THR A 575 -6.98 5.16 -30.74
C THR A 575 -7.26 6.45 -31.50
N ALA A 576 -7.36 6.43 -32.84
CA ALA A 576 -7.46 7.64 -33.66
C ALA A 576 -8.62 8.58 -33.26
N ASP A 577 -9.81 8.02 -33.03
CA ASP A 577 -10.99 8.80 -32.62
C ASP A 577 -10.88 9.32 -31.18
N ASP A 578 -10.31 8.51 -30.26
CA ASP A 578 -10.04 8.93 -28.88
C ASP A 578 -9.00 10.07 -28.87
N LEU A 579 -7.92 10.00 -29.67
CA LEU A 579 -6.91 11.05 -29.82
C LEU A 579 -7.53 12.36 -30.37
N ALA A 580 -8.41 12.25 -31.36
CA ALA A 580 -9.10 13.40 -31.94
C ALA A 580 -10.11 14.04 -30.97
N ALA A 581 -10.77 13.24 -30.12
CA ALA A 581 -11.64 13.76 -29.06
C ALA A 581 -10.85 14.37 -27.89
N ALA A 582 -9.73 13.77 -27.51
CA ALA A 582 -8.95 14.06 -26.31
C ALA A 582 -8.04 15.31 -26.41
N THR A 583 -8.46 16.35 -27.14
CA THR A 583 -7.67 17.57 -27.43
C THR A 583 -7.14 18.35 -26.22
N GLN A 584 -7.70 18.14 -25.02
CA GLN A 584 -7.24 18.72 -23.75
C GLN A 584 -6.70 17.68 -22.76
N SER A 585 -6.61 16.41 -23.15
CA SER A 585 -6.27 15.32 -22.24
C SER A 585 -4.77 15.08 -22.16
N GLY A 586 -4.28 14.90 -20.93
CA GLY A 586 -2.88 14.63 -20.64
C GLY A 586 -2.37 13.22 -20.98
N TYR A 587 -3.13 12.38 -21.70
CA TYR A 587 -2.76 10.96 -21.92
C TYR A 587 -2.27 10.60 -23.34
N GLY A 588 -2.37 11.50 -24.32
CA GLY A 588 -1.98 11.20 -25.71
C GLY A 588 -0.50 10.82 -25.89
N HIS A 589 0.40 11.34 -25.04
CA HIS A 589 1.84 11.05 -25.14
C HIS A 589 2.18 9.57 -24.86
N TYR A 590 1.41 8.87 -24.02
CA TYR A 590 1.63 7.44 -23.76
C TYR A 590 1.42 6.58 -25.01
N VAL A 591 0.41 6.91 -25.82
CA VAL A 591 0.10 6.23 -27.08
C VAL A 591 1.24 6.45 -28.07
N HIS A 592 1.64 7.71 -28.29
CA HIS A 592 2.76 8.05 -29.18
C HIS A 592 4.09 7.42 -28.72
N ALA A 593 4.35 7.32 -27.40
CA ALA A 593 5.54 6.65 -26.87
C ALA A 593 5.57 5.15 -27.21
N GLN A 594 4.43 4.44 -27.12
CA GLN A 594 4.38 3.04 -27.55
C GLN A 594 4.40 2.90 -29.08
N SER A 595 3.80 3.83 -29.84
CA SER A 595 3.91 3.85 -31.31
C SER A 595 5.36 4.04 -31.77
N ALA A 596 6.13 4.91 -31.11
CA ALA A 596 7.55 5.11 -31.39
C ALA A 596 8.37 3.84 -31.15
N ARG A 597 8.13 3.17 -30.01
CA ARG A 597 8.78 1.90 -29.66
C ARG A 597 8.41 0.75 -30.60
N LEU A 598 7.15 0.69 -31.01
CA LEU A 598 6.67 -0.30 -31.99
C LEU A 598 7.30 -0.07 -33.36
N ALA A 599 7.36 1.18 -33.83
CA ALA A 599 8.01 1.54 -35.08
C ALA A 599 9.51 1.19 -35.08
N GLU A 600 10.23 1.44 -33.97
CA GLU A 600 11.63 1.03 -33.82
C GLU A 600 11.80 -0.49 -33.95
N LEU A 601 10.95 -1.29 -33.30
CA LEU A 601 10.98 -2.76 -33.37
C LEU A 601 10.59 -3.32 -34.76
N LEU A 602 9.85 -2.54 -35.56
CA LEU A 602 9.50 -2.86 -36.95
C LEU A 602 10.53 -2.32 -37.97
N GLY A 603 11.57 -1.62 -37.52
CA GLY A 603 12.58 -0.99 -38.38
C GLY A 603 12.16 0.32 -39.05
N ASP A 604 10.96 0.83 -38.77
CA ASP A 604 10.42 2.08 -39.30
C ASP A 604 11.00 3.28 -38.53
N ARG A 605 12.24 3.64 -38.88
CA ARG A 605 12.99 4.72 -38.22
C ARG A 605 12.34 6.09 -38.38
N GLU A 606 11.73 6.39 -39.53
CA GLU A 606 11.10 7.69 -39.76
C GLU A 606 9.88 7.87 -38.87
N ARG A 607 9.02 6.85 -38.79
CA ARG A 607 7.88 6.86 -37.88
C ARG A 607 8.29 6.85 -36.42
N ALA A 608 9.33 6.10 -36.04
CA ALA A 608 9.85 6.09 -34.66
C ALA A 608 10.26 7.49 -34.21
N ILE A 609 10.93 8.26 -35.06
CA ILE A 609 11.31 9.67 -34.81
C ILE A 609 10.07 10.58 -34.75
N ALA A 610 9.10 10.41 -35.64
CA ALA A 610 7.89 11.22 -35.69
C ALA A 610 7.01 11.03 -34.43
N GLU A 611 6.71 9.78 -34.09
CA GLU A 611 5.89 9.42 -32.92
C GLU A 611 6.60 9.83 -31.61
N ALA A 612 7.92 9.64 -31.48
CA ALA A 612 8.67 10.08 -30.30
C ALA A 612 8.63 11.61 -30.11
N ARG A 613 8.65 12.38 -31.21
CA ARG A 613 8.50 13.84 -31.16
C ARG A 613 7.08 14.27 -30.76
N LEU A 614 6.05 13.58 -31.23
CA LEU A 614 4.66 13.81 -30.79
C LEU A 614 4.48 13.50 -29.30
N ALA A 615 5.04 12.38 -28.83
CA ALA A 615 5.03 12.02 -27.41
C ALA A 615 5.69 13.10 -26.53
N LEU A 616 6.92 13.52 -26.87
CA LEU A 616 7.67 14.51 -26.09
C LEU A 616 7.07 15.92 -26.15
N ALA A 617 6.39 16.28 -27.24
CA ALA A 617 5.67 17.56 -27.36
C ALA A 617 4.36 17.58 -26.55
N ALA A 618 3.71 16.42 -26.36
CA ALA A 618 2.48 16.27 -25.58
C ALA A 618 2.72 15.86 -24.11
N TRP A 619 3.98 15.73 -23.67
CA TRP A 619 4.32 15.43 -22.28
C TRP A 619 4.21 16.68 -21.40
N PRO A 620 3.59 16.60 -20.20
CA PRO A 620 3.68 17.67 -19.20
C PRO A 620 5.13 18.04 -18.86
N LYS A 621 5.35 19.26 -18.37
CA LYS A 621 6.70 19.83 -18.17
C LYS A 621 7.41 19.39 -16.88
N GLN A 622 6.74 18.72 -15.95
CA GLN A 622 7.27 18.32 -14.63
C GLN A 622 6.90 16.90 -14.14
N PRO A 623 6.85 15.84 -14.99
CA PRO A 623 6.93 14.46 -14.52
C PRO A 623 8.33 13.87 -14.79
N ASP A 624 9.06 13.55 -13.73
CA ASP A 624 10.34 12.84 -13.79
C ASP A 624 10.08 11.34 -14.02
N GLU A 625 9.62 11.04 -15.23
CA GLU A 625 8.96 9.79 -15.57
C GLU A 625 9.86 8.91 -16.46
N PRO A 626 10.19 7.67 -16.04
CA PRO A 626 11.11 6.81 -16.81
C PRO A 626 10.70 6.57 -18.26
N LEU A 627 9.40 6.57 -18.59
CA LEU A 627 8.93 6.39 -19.97
C LEU A 627 9.22 7.61 -20.85
N ARG A 628 9.10 8.84 -20.31
CA ARG A 628 9.50 10.08 -20.99
C ARG A 628 11.00 10.03 -21.32
N GLU A 629 11.82 9.72 -20.32
CA GLU A 629 13.28 9.67 -20.46
C GLU A 629 13.74 8.58 -21.45
N ARG A 630 13.11 7.40 -21.40
CA ARG A 630 13.33 6.30 -22.36
C ARG A 630 12.94 6.71 -23.79
N THR A 631 11.90 7.54 -23.95
CA THR A 631 11.47 8.07 -25.25
C THR A 631 12.47 9.09 -25.81
N VAL A 632 13.09 9.93 -24.96
CA VAL A 632 14.22 10.79 -25.36
C VAL A 632 15.42 9.94 -25.81
N TRP A 633 15.78 8.90 -25.04
CA TRP A 633 16.89 8.01 -25.41
C TRP A 633 16.64 7.27 -26.73
N LEU A 634 15.42 6.81 -26.98
CA LEU A 634 14.99 6.23 -28.27
C LEU A 634 15.18 7.23 -29.42
N LEU A 635 14.74 8.49 -29.27
CA LEU A 635 14.88 9.53 -30.29
C LEU A 635 16.37 9.80 -30.63
N VAL A 636 17.23 9.87 -29.61
CA VAL A 636 18.68 10.06 -29.78
C VAL A 636 19.35 8.82 -30.39
N ARG A 637 18.89 7.59 -30.04
CA ARG A 637 19.34 6.33 -30.68
C ARG A 637 18.93 6.24 -32.14
N ALA A 638 17.74 6.74 -32.48
CA ALA A 638 17.29 6.95 -33.85
C ALA A 638 18.03 8.09 -34.58
N GLY A 639 19.03 8.72 -33.93
CA GLY A 639 19.92 9.72 -34.54
C GLY A 639 19.24 11.05 -34.86
N ALA A 640 18.18 11.40 -34.12
CA ALA A 640 17.48 12.67 -34.26
C ALA A 640 17.79 13.59 -33.08
N ASP A 641 17.79 14.91 -33.34
CA ASP A 641 17.94 15.90 -32.28
C ASP A 641 16.69 15.98 -31.37
N GLU A 642 16.98 16.21 -30.09
CA GLU A 642 16.02 16.38 -28.99
C GLU A 642 15.21 17.68 -29.15
N PRO A 643 13.88 17.65 -28.94
CA PRO A 643 13.08 18.88 -28.94
C PRO A 643 13.36 19.75 -27.71
N ALA A 644 13.25 21.07 -27.88
CA ALA A 644 13.48 22.02 -26.80
C ALA A 644 12.55 21.75 -25.61
N GLY A 645 13.13 21.51 -24.42
CA GLY A 645 12.41 21.15 -23.21
C GLY A 645 12.35 19.65 -22.89
N SER A 646 12.84 18.75 -23.76
CA SER A 646 12.97 17.32 -23.43
C SER A 646 14.23 16.99 -22.62
N ALA A 647 14.68 17.92 -21.77
CA ALA A 647 15.81 17.69 -20.87
C ALA A 647 15.46 16.58 -19.85
N ILE A 648 16.50 15.89 -19.39
CA ILE A 648 16.47 14.84 -18.37
C ILE A 648 17.37 15.31 -17.22
N GLU A 649 17.05 14.96 -15.97
CA GLU A 649 17.96 15.22 -14.85
C GLU A 649 19.30 14.46 -15.03
N ASP A 650 20.42 15.12 -14.72
CA ASP A 650 21.78 14.51 -14.81
C ASP A 650 22.01 13.37 -13.78
N THR A 651 21.08 13.21 -12.83
CA THR A 651 20.96 12.08 -11.90
C THR A 651 20.41 10.81 -12.57
N SER A 652 19.62 10.93 -13.65
CA SER A 652 18.97 9.80 -14.30
C SER A 652 19.96 8.92 -15.08
N PRO A 653 19.80 7.58 -15.05
CA PRO A 653 20.54 6.68 -15.93
C PRO A 653 20.26 6.98 -17.42
N TYR A 654 19.07 7.47 -17.78
CA TYR A 654 18.75 7.77 -19.18
C TYR A 654 19.45 9.04 -19.70
N ALA A 655 19.73 10.03 -18.84
CA ALA A 655 20.59 11.17 -19.21
C ALA A 655 22.00 10.69 -19.56
N ALA A 656 22.56 9.80 -18.75
CA ALA A 656 23.85 9.16 -19.02
C ALA A 656 23.81 8.29 -20.29
N LEU A 657 22.73 7.54 -20.56
CA LEU A 657 22.56 6.79 -21.81
C LEU A 657 22.47 7.69 -23.06
N VAL A 658 21.78 8.84 -22.97
CA VAL A 658 21.76 9.86 -24.03
C VAL A 658 23.17 10.39 -24.32
N LEU A 659 23.95 10.71 -23.28
CA LEU A 659 25.33 11.16 -23.44
C LEU A 659 26.25 10.05 -23.99
N ALA A 660 26.03 8.80 -23.61
CA ALA A 660 26.75 7.65 -24.14
C ALA A 660 26.47 7.43 -25.64
N THR A 661 25.20 7.44 -26.05
CA THR A 661 24.78 7.37 -27.46
C THR A 661 25.39 8.53 -28.27
N ARG A 662 25.43 9.75 -27.73
CA ARG A 662 26.08 10.91 -28.36
C ARG A 662 27.59 10.76 -28.49
N GLY A 663 28.27 10.18 -27.50
CA GLY A 663 29.69 9.84 -27.58
C GLY A 663 29.96 8.80 -28.68
N ARG A 664 29.19 7.72 -28.69
CA ARG A 664 29.21 6.66 -29.71
C ARG A 664 29.02 7.21 -31.12
N ALA A 665 28.01 8.06 -31.34
CA ALA A 665 27.75 8.69 -32.64
C ALA A 665 28.86 9.64 -33.13
N ARG A 666 29.68 10.17 -32.21
CA ARG A 666 30.84 11.03 -32.50
C ARG A 666 32.17 10.26 -32.56
N ASN A 667 32.13 8.93 -32.39
CA ASN A 667 33.29 8.06 -32.22
C ASN A 667 34.21 8.46 -31.03
N ASP A 668 33.66 9.12 -30.02
CA ASP A 668 34.35 9.41 -28.76
C ASP A 668 34.15 8.25 -27.78
N ALA A 669 35.01 7.24 -27.91
CA ALA A 669 34.96 6.04 -27.10
C ALA A 669 35.23 6.30 -25.60
N ALA A 670 35.97 7.37 -25.26
CA ALA A 670 36.31 7.72 -23.89
C ALA A 670 35.12 8.38 -23.15
N THR A 671 34.35 9.20 -23.83
CA THR A 671 33.07 9.73 -23.29
C THR A 671 32.00 8.65 -23.31
N ALA A 672 31.85 7.88 -24.40
CA ALA A 672 30.83 6.83 -24.49
C ALA A 672 30.95 5.81 -23.35
N THR A 673 32.14 5.22 -23.16
CA THR A 673 32.39 4.22 -22.11
C THR A 673 32.11 4.77 -20.72
N ARG A 674 32.58 5.97 -20.40
CA ARG A 674 32.37 6.63 -19.09
C ARG A 674 30.88 6.88 -18.79
N GLN A 675 30.10 7.27 -19.81
CA GLN A 675 28.68 7.55 -19.63
C GLN A 675 27.84 6.27 -19.58
N TYR A 676 28.24 5.19 -20.26
CA TYR A 676 27.65 3.86 -20.04
C TYR A 676 27.95 3.31 -18.63
N GLU A 677 29.18 3.47 -18.11
CA GLU A 677 29.54 3.13 -16.73
C GLU A 677 28.66 3.90 -15.72
N ARG A 678 28.48 5.21 -15.95
CA ARG A 678 27.60 6.07 -15.14
C ARG A 678 26.14 5.62 -15.19
N ALA A 679 25.61 5.34 -16.39
CA ALA A 679 24.24 4.90 -16.59
C ALA A 679 23.94 3.61 -15.83
N LEU A 680 24.82 2.61 -15.94
CA LEU A 680 24.66 1.34 -15.24
C LEU A 680 24.74 1.52 -13.72
N ALA A 681 25.70 2.31 -13.21
CA ALA A 681 25.81 2.58 -11.78
C ALA A 681 24.58 3.31 -11.21
N ALA A 682 24.01 4.27 -11.95
CA ALA A 682 22.77 4.95 -11.55
C ALA A 682 21.55 4.02 -11.60
N ALA A 683 21.45 3.15 -12.61
CA ALA A 683 20.38 2.16 -12.70
C ALA A 683 20.46 1.11 -11.58
N GLU A 684 21.66 0.63 -11.24
CA GLU A 684 21.89 -0.30 -10.13
C GLU A 684 21.54 0.33 -8.77
N GLN A 685 21.79 1.63 -8.58
CA GLN A 685 21.37 2.37 -7.38
C GLN A 685 19.84 2.57 -7.32
N GLY A 686 19.19 2.80 -8.46
CA GLY A 686 17.73 2.93 -8.55
C GLY A 686 16.97 1.60 -8.39
N GLY A 687 17.62 0.45 -8.57
CA GLY A 687 17.10 -0.88 -8.26
C GLY A 687 16.01 -1.43 -9.20
N VAL A 688 15.55 -0.65 -10.18
CA VAL A 688 14.48 -1.03 -11.13
C VAL A 688 15.01 -2.00 -12.20
N PRO A 689 14.50 -3.25 -12.29
CA PRO A 689 15.00 -4.25 -13.25
C PRO A 689 15.01 -3.79 -14.71
N ALA A 690 13.92 -3.18 -15.21
CA ALA A 690 13.84 -2.71 -16.59
C ALA A 690 14.91 -1.66 -16.94
N THR A 691 15.18 -0.72 -16.02
CA THR A 691 16.20 0.33 -16.21
C THR A 691 17.62 -0.23 -16.12
N VAL A 692 17.85 -1.24 -15.26
CA VAL A 692 19.13 -1.97 -15.20
C VAL A 692 19.35 -2.79 -16.48
N ALA A 693 18.30 -3.39 -17.04
CA ALA A 693 18.35 -4.10 -18.31
C ALA A 693 18.73 -3.15 -19.47
N ASP A 694 18.00 -2.05 -19.66
CA ASP A 694 18.30 -1.05 -20.70
C ASP A 694 19.76 -0.55 -20.64
N ALA A 695 20.25 -0.23 -19.44
CA ALA A 695 21.61 0.26 -19.25
C ALA A 695 22.69 -0.81 -19.47
N ALA A 696 22.48 -2.03 -18.96
CA ALA A 696 23.44 -3.12 -19.09
C ALA A 696 23.51 -3.67 -20.53
N ILE A 697 22.38 -3.80 -21.22
CA ILE A 697 22.31 -4.25 -22.62
C ILE A 697 23.03 -3.25 -23.53
N ALA A 698 22.75 -1.95 -23.38
CA ALA A 698 23.39 -0.91 -24.16
C ALA A 698 24.92 -0.85 -23.94
N TYR A 699 25.38 -1.02 -22.70
CA TYR A 699 26.81 -1.03 -22.39
C TYR A 699 27.51 -2.31 -22.83
N ALA A 700 26.92 -3.48 -22.61
CA ALA A 700 27.51 -4.75 -23.03
C ALA A 700 27.59 -4.86 -24.57
N GLY A 701 26.58 -4.37 -25.31
CA GLY A 701 26.65 -4.25 -26.77
C GLY A 701 27.82 -3.38 -27.24
N TRP A 702 27.98 -2.18 -26.64
CA TRP A 702 29.12 -1.31 -26.90
C TRP A 702 30.49 -1.98 -26.63
N LEU A 703 30.61 -2.74 -25.53
CA LEU A 703 31.84 -3.48 -25.19
C LEU A 703 32.12 -4.62 -26.17
N LEU A 704 31.09 -5.35 -26.63
CA LEU A 704 31.22 -6.40 -27.64
C LEU A 704 31.68 -5.85 -29.00
N GLU A 705 31.12 -4.71 -29.43
CA GLU A 705 31.55 -4.00 -30.65
C GLU A 705 33.04 -3.60 -30.60
N HIS A 706 33.60 -3.40 -29.40
CA HIS A 706 34.99 -3.03 -29.18
C HIS A 706 35.87 -4.21 -28.75
N GLY A 707 35.34 -5.44 -28.73
CA GLY A 707 36.07 -6.67 -28.41
C GLY A 707 36.41 -6.89 -26.93
N ASP A 708 35.91 -6.07 -25.99
CA ASP A 708 36.10 -6.30 -24.55
C ASP A 708 35.08 -7.32 -24.01
N THR A 709 35.16 -8.54 -24.54
CA THR A 709 34.25 -9.66 -24.22
C THR A 709 34.23 -9.98 -22.73
N ARG A 710 35.38 -9.83 -22.03
CA ARG A 710 35.44 -10.06 -20.57
C ARG A 710 34.55 -9.06 -19.84
N ARG A 711 34.71 -7.77 -20.12
CA ARG A 711 33.92 -6.73 -19.45
C ARG A 711 32.46 -6.75 -19.89
N ALA A 712 32.18 -7.12 -21.14
CA ALA A 712 30.82 -7.37 -21.61
C ALA A 712 30.13 -8.49 -20.81
N ALA A 713 30.85 -9.58 -20.49
CA ALA A 713 30.33 -10.66 -19.64
C ALA A 713 30.12 -10.22 -18.18
N GLU A 714 31.01 -9.39 -17.63
CA GLU A 714 30.86 -8.77 -16.29
C GLU A 714 29.65 -7.80 -16.22
N VAL A 715 29.26 -7.19 -17.34
CA VAL A 715 28.04 -6.38 -17.44
C VAL A 715 26.80 -7.26 -17.62
N GLY A 716 26.81 -8.17 -18.59
CA GLY A 716 25.66 -9.05 -18.88
C GLY A 716 25.30 -10.01 -17.74
N GLY A 717 26.27 -10.43 -16.92
CA GLY A 717 26.02 -11.26 -15.74
C GLY A 717 25.05 -10.65 -14.74
N ARG A 718 24.88 -9.32 -14.72
CA ARG A 718 23.92 -8.59 -13.88
C ARG A 718 22.45 -8.84 -14.28
N VAL A 719 22.22 -9.10 -15.57
CA VAL A 719 20.89 -9.21 -16.19
C VAL A 719 20.54 -10.62 -16.65
N ALA A 720 21.53 -11.53 -16.65
CA ALA A 720 21.35 -12.97 -16.90
C ALA A 720 20.19 -13.60 -16.12
N ARG A 721 19.91 -13.12 -14.91
CA ARG A 721 18.78 -13.52 -14.03
C ARG A 721 17.38 -13.16 -14.55
N TRP A 722 17.28 -12.42 -15.66
CA TRP A 722 16.02 -12.03 -16.32
C TRP A 722 15.95 -12.53 -17.77
N ALA A 723 16.98 -13.22 -18.27
CA ALA A 723 16.95 -13.83 -19.60
C ALA A 723 15.90 -14.95 -19.74
N ASP A 724 15.32 -15.42 -18.63
CA ASP A 724 14.23 -16.40 -18.57
C ASP A 724 12.84 -15.79 -18.86
N ARG A 725 12.73 -14.46 -18.86
CA ARG A 725 11.46 -13.70 -18.97
C ARG A 725 11.52 -12.49 -19.89
N ASP A 726 12.69 -11.93 -20.12
CA ASP A 726 12.93 -10.77 -20.98
C ASP A 726 13.76 -11.16 -22.23
N PHE A 727 13.20 -10.84 -23.39
CA PHE A 727 13.78 -11.18 -24.70
C PHE A 727 15.14 -10.50 -24.94
N ALA A 728 15.31 -9.24 -24.54
CA ALA A 728 16.55 -8.50 -24.80
C ALA A 728 17.69 -8.95 -23.87
N CYS A 729 17.36 -9.34 -22.63
CA CYS A 729 18.29 -10.03 -21.73
C CYS A 729 18.71 -11.41 -22.29
N ALA A 730 17.78 -12.14 -22.93
CA ALA A 730 18.08 -13.42 -23.57
C ALA A 730 18.97 -13.27 -24.82
N GLU A 731 18.66 -12.32 -25.71
CA GLU A 731 19.47 -12.03 -26.90
C GLU A 731 20.90 -11.59 -26.51
N LEU A 732 21.05 -10.81 -25.44
CA LEU A 732 22.38 -10.48 -24.89
C LEU A 732 23.16 -11.72 -24.45
N GLN A 733 22.51 -12.74 -23.85
CA GLN A 733 23.19 -13.99 -23.50
C GLN A 733 23.69 -14.74 -24.74
N VAL A 734 22.91 -14.78 -25.84
CA VAL A 734 23.36 -15.37 -27.11
C VAL A 734 24.62 -14.66 -27.61
N ALA A 735 24.62 -13.32 -27.64
CA ALA A 735 25.76 -12.51 -28.06
C ALA A 735 27.01 -12.74 -27.19
N LEU A 736 26.84 -12.84 -25.87
CA LEU A 736 27.95 -13.08 -24.94
C LEU A 736 28.53 -14.50 -25.08
N TYR A 737 27.69 -15.53 -25.17
CA TYR A 737 28.18 -16.91 -25.35
C TYR A 737 28.83 -17.12 -26.71
N GLN A 738 28.34 -16.47 -27.76
CA GLN A 738 28.99 -16.40 -29.07
C GLN A 738 30.39 -15.78 -28.98
N ALA A 739 30.51 -14.59 -28.38
CA ALA A 739 31.79 -13.88 -28.22
C ALA A 739 32.78 -14.63 -27.29
N LEU A 740 32.29 -15.44 -26.36
CA LEU A 740 33.08 -16.31 -25.47
C LEU A 740 33.42 -17.68 -26.09
N GLY A 741 32.95 -17.99 -27.31
CA GLY A 741 33.16 -19.29 -27.95
C GLY A 741 32.45 -20.46 -27.25
N ARG A 742 31.41 -20.18 -26.45
CA ARG A 742 30.64 -21.16 -25.66
C ARG A 742 29.41 -21.62 -26.42
N GLU A 743 29.64 -22.37 -27.50
CA GLU A 743 28.58 -22.88 -28.38
C GLU A 743 27.53 -23.72 -27.64
N ASP A 744 27.97 -24.47 -26.62
CA ASP A 744 27.11 -25.24 -25.72
C ASP A 744 26.07 -24.36 -25.01
N LEU A 745 26.51 -23.22 -24.47
CA LEU A 745 25.63 -22.26 -23.80
C LEU A 745 24.88 -21.36 -24.81
N ARG A 746 25.46 -21.08 -25.98
CA ARG A 746 24.83 -20.27 -27.05
C ARG A 746 23.58 -20.97 -27.58
N VAL A 747 23.61 -22.28 -27.81
CA VAL A 747 22.47 -23.05 -28.33
C VAL A 747 21.28 -23.06 -27.35
N ASP A 748 21.54 -23.20 -26.05
CA ASP A 748 20.49 -23.15 -25.03
C ASP A 748 19.94 -21.72 -24.84
N ALA A 749 20.80 -20.69 -24.81
CA ALA A 749 20.37 -19.30 -24.77
C ALA A 749 19.57 -18.88 -26.01
N LEU A 750 19.93 -19.39 -27.21
CA LEU A 750 19.20 -19.12 -28.44
C LEU A 750 17.80 -19.75 -28.41
N ARG A 751 17.66 -20.98 -27.90
CA ARG A 751 16.35 -21.61 -27.68
C ARG A 751 15.47 -20.82 -26.70
N GLN A 752 16.08 -20.25 -25.66
CA GLN A 752 15.41 -19.42 -24.66
C GLN A 752 14.98 -18.06 -25.24
N ALA A 753 15.84 -17.41 -26.03
CA ALA A 753 15.52 -16.17 -26.74
C ALA A 753 14.41 -16.38 -27.78
N ASP A 754 14.45 -17.47 -28.55
CA ASP A 754 13.40 -17.82 -29.53
C ASP A 754 12.05 -18.11 -28.84
N ALA A 755 12.05 -18.72 -27.64
CA ALA A 755 10.83 -18.94 -26.86
C ALA A 755 10.20 -17.63 -26.35
N LEU A 756 11.00 -16.56 -26.18
CA LEU A 756 10.55 -15.23 -25.73
C LEU A 756 10.33 -14.25 -26.89
N ALA A 757 10.66 -14.62 -28.14
CA ALA A 757 10.67 -13.70 -29.27
C ALA A 757 9.27 -13.21 -29.66
N GLY A 758 8.28 -14.12 -29.73
CA GLY A 758 6.96 -13.81 -30.27
C GLY A 758 7.03 -13.55 -31.77
N GLU A 759 6.62 -12.37 -32.22
CA GLU A 759 6.77 -11.90 -33.62
C GLU A 759 8.15 -11.24 -33.88
N ARG A 760 8.95 -11.02 -32.83
CA ARG A 760 10.34 -10.52 -32.94
C ARG A 760 11.25 -11.64 -33.48
N GLN A 761 12.47 -11.30 -33.85
CA GLN A 761 13.49 -12.28 -34.24
C GLN A 761 14.82 -11.97 -33.56
N VAL A 762 15.48 -12.98 -33.00
CA VAL A 762 16.91 -12.89 -32.64
C VAL A 762 17.71 -12.57 -33.91
N SER A 763 18.60 -11.57 -33.80
CA SER A 763 19.41 -11.02 -34.89
C SER A 763 20.11 -12.10 -35.72
N ALA A 764 20.09 -11.95 -37.05
CA ALA A 764 20.73 -12.89 -37.98
C ALA A 764 22.22 -13.11 -37.67
N ALA A 765 22.94 -12.04 -37.28
CA ALA A 765 24.35 -12.10 -36.89
C ALA A 765 24.62 -12.94 -35.61
N LEU A 766 23.57 -13.26 -34.84
CA LEU A 766 23.61 -14.16 -33.68
C LEU A 766 23.14 -15.59 -34.01
N ARG A 767 22.46 -15.79 -35.15
CA ARG A 767 22.07 -17.11 -35.65
C ARG A 767 23.16 -17.73 -36.53
N ASP A 768 23.64 -16.97 -37.51
CA ASP A 768 24.46 -17.44 -38.64
C ASP A 768 25.91 -17.79 -38.27
N ALA A 769 26.34 -17.52 -37.03
CA ALA A 769 27.72 -17.68 -36.56
C ALA A 769 28.21 -19.13 -36.36
N ALA A 770 27.62 -20.10 -37.05
CA ALA A 770 27.99 -21.51 -36.97
C ALA A 770 29.08 -21.88 -37.99
N VAL A 771 30.15 -22.54 -37.51
CA VAL A 771 31.19 -23.20 -38.31
C VAL A 771 32.08 -22.28 -39.16
N SER A 772 33.04 -21.62 -38.49
CA SER A 772 34.41 -21.57 -39.04
C SER A 772 35.25 -22.64 -38.33
N PRO A 773 35.75 -23.68 -39.03
CA PRO A 773 36.60 -24.68 -38.40
C PRO A 773 37.94 -24.04 -38.03
N VAL A 774 38.41 -24.30 -36.80
CA VAL A 774 39.74 -23.89 -36.35
C VAL A 774 40.79 -24.47 -37.29
N ARG A 775 41.57 -23.61 -37.94
CA ARG A 775 42.77 -24.04 -38.66
C ARG A 775 43.83 -24.41 -37.62
N SER A 776 44.22 -25.67 -37.62
CA SER A 776 45.35 -26.26 -36.91
C SER A 776 46.69 -25.67 -37.36
#